data_AF-A0A6J1IXM8-F1
#
_entry.id   AF-A0A6J1IXM8-F1
#
_cell.length_a   1.000
_cell.length_b   1.000
_cell.length_c   1.000
_cell.angle_alpha   90.00
_cell.angle_beta   90.00
_cell.angle_gamma   90.00
#
_symmetry.space_group_name_H-M   'P 1'
#
loop_
_entity.id
_entity.type
_entity.pdbx_description
1 polymer ?
#
loop_
_entity_poly.entity_id
_entity_poly.type
_entity_poly.pdbx_seq_one_letter_code
_entity_poly.pdbx_strand_id
1 'polypeptide(L)'
;MAGGRPITVLNVAEKPSVAKSVATILSRNQGLRVREGRSRYNKIFEFNYAIRGQSCNMLVTSVTGHLMELEFEERYRKWHSCDPVELFNAPVRKLVPEDKMDIKRTLEQEARRCQWLVLWLDCDREGENIAFEVVEVCTTVNRHLNIKRAHFSALIERDIHEAVQNLVQPNKYFADAVDARQEIDLRIGASFTRFQTMLLKDAFNIDSVGDDRNVVLSYGPCQFPTLGFVVERYWEIQSHEPEEFWTINCSHNSGDGISTFSWTRGNLFDYTCAVVLYEMCVEESTATVVNVRRQETLKYPPHPLNTIELEKRASRYFRMSSEHTMKVAEDLYQAGFISYPRTETDCFSQRTDLHGIVQEQQEHQIWGAYAQRLLDPGSGLWRNPSGGGHDDKAHPPIHPTKFSAGERGWSQDHHRLYELVVRHFLACVSQPAVGAVTTVEIDIAGELFSTSGRMILARNYLDVYRFESWGGSTIPTYASGQQFVPTTLTLDSGVTRPPPLLSEADLLSCMDKEGIGTDATMHDHIKKLLDRFYATKDANTRFTPTNLGEALVMGYDDMGYKLWKPHLRALMEHEMKAVSEGIKRKDEVLATCLQQMKSCFLDARFNKQKLFEAMEVFFERSNGSGGDENHAVGEVVQRCRLCQDSDMVLKRNRDGNYMVGCLGFPQCRNVVWLPGSIAEAAVTSNRCNSCTPGPVYLIQFKFRQLEIPPNYNPNHLGCIGGCDDILRQLTEICGTGSRISARGRGTSSSSVQRGNTAQSVCVFCQQLDHSSNDCPSQVVGSRSARHRQTGESSFSCSNCGTPCVLRTANTTNNRGRKFYKCQSQECNFFAWEDSVDSVNGGNSAAQSNIRSSASAASNTNPGRNTGRGRGWGQGQGQGQIAATFVSATGEPISDRRCFVCGDPSHFANVCPNRGA
;
A
#
# COMPACT_ATOMS: atom_id res chain seq x y z
N MET A 1 -41.34 54.14 10.03
CA MET A 1 -40.83 53.63 8.75
C MET A 1 -41.88 52.69 8.16
N ALA A 2 -42.06 52.65 6.83
CA ALA A 2 -43.18 51.94 6.21
C ALA A 2 -43.00 50.42 6.29
N GLY A 3 -43.85 49.76 7.09
CA GLY A 3 -43.90 48.30 7.15
C GLY A 3 -44.52 47.73 5.87
N GLY A 4 -43.69 47.24 4.96
CA GLY A 4 -44.14 46.49 3.79
C GLY A 4 -44.90 45.22 4.20
N ARG A 5 -45.78 44.72 3.32
CA ARG A 5 -46.45 43.43 3.56
C ARG A 5 -45.40 42.33 3.78
N PRO A 6 -45.65 41.37 4.70
CA PRO A 6 -44.73 40.26 4.91
C PRO A 6 -44.64 39.42 3.62
N ILE A 7 -43.41 39.05 3.25
CA ILE A 7 -43.14 38.18 2.10
C ILE A 7 -43.08 36.73 2.56
N THR A 8 -43.45 35.79 1.69
CA THR A 8 -43.32 34.35 1.96
C THR A 8 -42.01 33.84 1.34
N VAL A 9 -41.22 33.16 2.16
CA VAL A 9 -39.86 32.70 1.83
C VAL A 9 -39.82 31.17 1.92
N LEU A 10 -39.63 30.51 0.77
CA LEU A 10 -39.32 29.07 0.76
C LEU A 10 -37.86 28.88 1.17
N ASN A 11 -37.61 28.05 2.16
CA ASN A 11 -36.28 27.71 2.63
C ASN A 11 -36.09 26.20 2.44
N VAL A 12 -35.04 25.78 1.74
CA VAL A 12 -34.82 24.35 1.41
C VAL A 12 -33.45 23.91 1.90
N ALA A 13 -33.43 22.96 2.85
CA ALA A 13 -32.20 22.33 3.32
C ALA A 13 -31.94 20.97 2.65
N GLU A 14 -30.73 20.45 2.77
CA GLU A 14 -30.33 19.20 2.13
C GLU A 14 -31.00 17.95 2.74
N LYS A 15 -31.26 17.99 4.06
CA LYS A 15 -31.72 16.84 4.85
C LYS A 15 -32.83 17.27 5.83
N PRO A 16 -33.77 16.38 6.22
CA PRO A 16 -34.84 16.71 7.18
C PRO A 16 -34.33 17.13 8.57
N SER A 17 -33.18 16.59 9.00
CA SER A 17 -32.47 16.99 10.22
C SER A 17 -32.06 18.45 10.17
N VAL A 18 -31.36 18.85 9.10
CA VAL A 18 -30.88 20.23 8.87
C VAL A 18 -32.06 21.22 8.81
N ALA A 19 -33.12 20.92 8.06
CA ALA A 19 -34.32 21.76 8.01
C ALA A 19 -34.95 21.97 9.41
N LYS A 20 -35.03 20.92 10.21
CA LYS A 20 -35.53 20.98 11.59
C LYS A 20 -34.63 21.86 12.46
N SER A 21 -33.31 21.67 12.41
CA SER A 21 -32.34 22.46 13.19
C SER A 21 -32.40 23.95 12.83
N VAL A 22 -32.37 24.29 11.53
CA VAL A 22 -32.49 25.68 11.05
C VAL A 22 -33.81 26.30 11.49
N ALA A 23 -34.94 25.60 11.35
CA ALA A 23 -36.24 26.12 11.77
C ALA A 23 -36.35 26.29 13.29
N THR A 24 -35.82 25.35 14.08
CA THR A 24 -35.78 25.42 15.55
C THR A 24 -34.95 26.62 16.03
N ILE A 25 -33.77 26.84 15.44
CA ILE A 25 -32.89 27.98 15.77
C ILE A 25 -33.57 29.30 15.40
N LEU A 26 -33.96 29.47 14.13
CA LEU A 26 -34.48 30.76 13.65
C LEU A 26 -35.81 31.17 14.29
N SER A 27 -36.66 30.21 14.65
CA SER A 27 -37.90 30.48 15.39
C SER A 27 -37.70 30.62 16.91
N ARG A 28 -36.56 30.17 17.46
CA ARG A 28 -36.36 29.96 18.90
C ARG A 28 -37.46 29.09 19.56
N ASN A 29 -38.04 28.17 18.77
CA ASN A 29 -39.28 27.42 19.06
C ASN A 29 -40.53 28.29 19.37
N GLN A 30 -40.52 29.59 19.06
CA GLN A 30 -41.65 30.50 19.26
C GLN A 30 -42.47 30.64 17.97
N GLY A 31 -43.77 30.37 18.04
CA GLY A 31 -44.67 30.47 16.88
C GLY A 31 -44.41 29.43 15.78
N LEU A 32 -43.55 28.44 16.03
CA LEU A 32 -43.19 27.37 15.10
C LEU A 32 -44.37 26.41 14.87
N ARG A 33 -44.90 26.40 13.65
CA ARG A 33 -45.95 25.46 13.22
C ARG A 33 -45.37 24.40 12.30
N VAL A 34 -45.60 23.13 12.61
CA VAL A 34 -45.24 22.02 11.71
C VAL A 34 -46.42 21.66 10.82
N ARG A 35 -46.17 21.46 9.53
CA ARG A 35 -47.12 20.95 8.54
C ARG A 35 -46.51 19.79 7.77
N GLU A 36 -47.35 18.85 7.35
CA GLU A 36 -46.95 17.78 6.44
C GLU A 36 -46.64 18.31 5.03
N GLY A 37 -45.58 17.77 4.42
CA GLY A 37 -45.35 17.81 2.98
C GLY A 37 -46.06 16.63 2.28
N ARG A 38 -45.77 16.41 1.00
CA ARG A 38 -46.23 15.18 0.32
C ARG A 38 -45.33 13.97 0.66
N SER A 39 -44.02 14.21 0.79
CA SER A 39 -43.11 13.21 1.37
C SER A 39 -43.35 13.08 2.87
N ARG A 40 -43.45 11.83 3.35
CA ARG A 40 -43.63 11.50 4.77
C ARG A 40 -42.49 12.03 5.67
N TYR A 41 -41.29 12.15 5.11
CA TYR A 41 -40.08 12.49 5.86
C TYR A 41 -39.75 13.99 5.81
N ASN A 42 -40.13 14.69 4.73
CA ASN A 42 -39.82 16.10 4.50
C ASN A 42 -40.96 16.99 4.99
N LYS A 43 -40.94 17.33 6.29
CA LYS A 43 -41.90 18.24 6.92
C LYS A 43 -41.68 19.69 6.45
N ILE A 44 -42.71 20.52 6.63
CA ILE A 44 -42.66 21.96 6.42
C ILE A 44 -42.79 22.66 7.78
N PHE A 45 -41.88 23.57 8.09
CA PHE A 45 -41.84 24.34 9.32
C PHE A 45 -42.17 25.81 9.00
N GLU A 46 -43.24 26.34 9.60
CA GLU A 46 -43.75 27.69 9.35
C GLU A 46 -43.52 28.58 10.58
N PHE A 47 -42.91 29.75 10.39
CA PHE A 47 -42.74 30.76 11.45
C PHE A 47 -42.46 32.15 10.87
N ASN A 48 -42.69 33.20 11.67
CA ASN A 48 -42.35 34.58 11.27
C ASN A 48 -40.90 34.91 11.65
N TYR A 49 -40.19 35.61 10.76
CA TYR A 49 -38.82 36.07 10.98
C TYR A 49 -38.58 37.43 10.30
N ALA A 50 -37.45 38.09 10.58
CA ALA A 50 -37.07 39.35 9.95
C ALA A 50 -35.68 39.25 9.31
N ILE A 51 -35.60 39.40 7.98
CA ILE A 51 -34.34 39.37 7.23
C ILE A 51 -33.98 40.82 6.87
N ARG A 52 -32.91 41.37 7.45
CA ARG A 52 -32.49 42.78 7.27
C ARG A 52 -33.63 43.79 7.45
N GLY A 53 -34.55 43.53 8.38
CA GLY A 53 -35.73 44.36 8.65
C GLY A 53 -36.96 44.09 7.76
N GLN A 54 -36.83 43.30 6.68
CA GLN A 54 -37.98 42.81 5.92
C GLN A 54 -38.69 41.72 6.72
N SER A 55 -40.00 41.88 6.94
CA SER A 55 -40.84 40.86 7.58
C SER A 55 -41.08 39.69 6.63
N CYS A 56 -40.83 38.47 7.11
CA CYS A 56 -40.89 37.24 6.34
C CYS A 56 -41.73 36.17 7.05
N ASN A 57 -42.60 35.49 6.31
CA ASN A 57 -43.16 34.20 6.68
C ASN A 57 -42.24 33.10 6.11
N MET A 58 -41.52 32.41 6.98
CA MET A 58 -40.53 31.39 6.62
C MET A 58 -41.21 30.04 6.48
N LEU A 59 -41.04 29.38 5.33
CA LEU A 59 -41.49 28.02 5.06
C LEU A 59 -40.26 27.14 4.86
N VAL A 60 -39.77 26.48 5.92
CA VAL A 60 -38.57 25.62 5.86
C VAL A 60 -38.96 24.18 5.56
N THR A 61 -38.35 23.59 4.54
CA THR A 61 -38.49 22.19 4.14
C THR A 61 -37.12 21.63 3.74
N SER A 62 -37.06 20.40 3.24
CA SER A 62 -35.81 19.77 2.79
C SER A 62 -35.98 18.88 1.57
N VAL A 63 -34.85 18.61 0.92
CA VAL A 63 -34.65 17.42 0.07
C VAL A 63 -34.07 16.26 0.91
N THR A 64 -33.45 15.27 0.27
CA THR A 64 -32.78 14.13 0.93
C THR A 64 -31.48 13.82 0.17
N GLY A 65 -30.53 14.75 0.19
CA GLY A 65 -29.43 14.80 -0.78
C GLY A 65 -29.94 15.18 -2.17
N HIS A 66 -29.25 14.72 -3.23
CA HIS A 66 -29.64 14.96 -4.63
C HIS A 66 -31.11 14.67 -4.91
N LEU A 67 -31.79 15.67 -5.46
CA LEU A 67 -33.17 15.62 -5.93
C LEU A 67 -33.24 15.03 -7.35
N MET A 68 -32.18 15.15 -8.13
CA MET A 68 -32.08 14.63 -9.49
C MET A 68 -30.98 13.58 -9.65
N GLU A 69 -31.11 12.75 -10.68
CA GLU A 69 -30.13 11.76 -11.11
C GLU A 69 -29.81 11.98 -12.59
N LEU A 70 -28.53 11.85 -12.95
CA LEU A 70 -28.06 11.98 -14.32
C LEU A 70 -28.09 10.61 -15.00
N GLU A 71 -28.92 10.45 -16.03
CA GLU A 71 -29.04 9.22 -16.79
C GLU A 71 -28.82 9.44 -18.29
N PHE A 72 -28.45 8.39 -19.02
CA PHE A 72 -28.56 8.38 -20.48
C PHE A 72 -30.02 8.33 -20.92
N GLU A 73 -30.34 8.84 -22.11
CA GLU A 73 -31.65 8.63 -22.71
C GLU A 73 -32.01 7.14 -22.82
N GLU A 74 -33.30 6.82 -22.69
CA GLU A 74 -33.85 5.44 -22.57
C GLU A 74 -33.27 4.46 -23.60
N ARG A 75 -33.03 4.90 -24.84
CA ARG A 75 -32.45 4.07 -25.92
C ARG A 75 -31.02 3.57 -25.65
N TYR A 76 -30.30 4.17 -24.71
CA TYR A 76 -28.92 3.81 -24.31
C TYR A 76 -28.83 3.15 -22.92
N ARG A 77 -29.92 3.13 -22.14
CA ARG A 77 -29.89 2.61 -20.75
C ARG A 77 -29.66 1.10 -20.70
N LYS A 78 -30.23 0.34 -21.64
CA LYS A 78 -30.02 -1.12 -21.74
C LYS A 78 -28.60 -1.40 -22.23
N TRP A 79 -27.93 -2.35 -21.59
CA TRP A 79 -26.52 -2.62 -21.87
C TRP A 79 -26.25 -3.06 -23.32
N HIS A 80 -27.17 -3.84 -23.89
CA HIS A 80 -27.10 -4.36 -25.25
C HIS A 80 -27.80 -3.50 -26.32
N SER A 81 -28.24 -2.27 -26.00
CA SER A 81 -28.97 -1.42 -26.98
C SER A 81 -28.07 -0.45 -27.77
N CYS A 82 -26.79 -0.37 -27.45
CA CYS A 82 -25.78 0.41 -28.19
C CYS A 82 -24.39 -0.21 -27.99
N ASP A 83 -23.43 0.15 -28.85
CA ASP A 83 -22.02 -0.13 -28.56
C ASP A 83 -21.55 0.75 -27.38
N PRO A 84 -20.79 0.23 -26.38
CA PRO A 84 -20.31 1.05 -25.27
C PRO A 84 -19.50 2.29 -25.70
N VAL A 85 -18.89 2.31 -26.89
CA VAL A 85 -18.19 3.50 -27.42
C VAL A 85 -19.13 4.68 -27.72
N GLU A 86 -20.42 4.42 -27.95
CA GLU A 86 -21.41 5.47 -28.22
C GLU A 86 -21.73 6.30 -26.98
N LEU A 87 -21.55 5.73 -25.78
CA LEU A 87 -21.87 6.38 -24.50
C LEU A 87 -21.02 7.62 -24.21
N PHE A 88 -19.84 7.74 -24.83
CA PHE A 88 -19.04 8.97 -24.81
C PHE A 88 -19.77 10.17 -25.44
N ASN A 89 -20.65 9.93 -26.41
CA ASN A 89 -21.38 10.97 -27.14
C ASN A 89 -22.91 10.92 -26.89
N ALA A 90 -23.42 9.88 -26.21
CA ALA A 90 -24.86 9.69 -26.02
C ALA A 90 -25.48 10.86 -25.21
N PRO A 91 -26.68 11.35 -25.57
CA PRO A 91 -27.39 12.35 -24.76
C PRO A 91 -27.68 11.83 -23.35
N VAL A 92 -27.43 12.70 -22.37
CA VAL A 92 -27.74 12.52 -20.95
C VAL A 92 -28.79 13.54 -20.52
N ARG A 93 -29.54 13.22 -19.47
CA ARG A 93 -30.59 14.09 -18.90
C ARG A 93 -30.56 13.97 -17.38
N LYS A 94 -30.67 15.10 -16.66
CA LYS A 94 -31.03 15.08 -15.23
C LYS A 94 -32.55 14.90 -15.10
N LEU A 95 -32.96 14.01 -14.21
CA LEU A 95 -34.37 13.70 -13.95
C LEU A 95 -34.60 13.43 -12.47
N VAL A 96 -35.78 13.75 -11.96
CA VAL A 96 -36.17 13.41 -10.58
C VAL A 96 -36.64 11.94 -10.57
N PRO A 97 -36.02 11.06 -9.77
CA PRO A 97 -36.46 9.67 -9.66
C PRO A 97 -37.80 9.56 -8.91
N GLU A 98 -38.51 8.45 -9.11
CA GLU A 98 -39.90 8.29 -8.66
C GLU A 98 -40.06 8.39 -7.14
N ASP A 99 -39.08 7.92 -6.36
CA ASP A 99 -39.06 8.01 -4.89
C ASP A 99 -38.97 9.47 -4.38
N LYS A 100 -38.40 10.38 -5.18
CA LYS A 100 -38.25 11.81 -4.85
C LYS A 100 -39.34 12.69 -5.48
N MET A 101 -40.26 12.12 -6.25
CA MET A 101 -41.32 12.89 -6.92
C MET A 101 -42.25 13.64 -5.95
N ASP A 102 -42.50 13.13 -4.75
CA ASP A 102 -43.30 13.85 -3.75
C ASP A 102 -42.54 15.00 -3.07
N ILE A 103 -41.20 14.92 -3.00
CA ILE A 103 -40.36 16.07 -2.61
C ILE A 103 -40.48 17.16 -3.68
N LYS A 104 -40.29 16.80 -4.97
CA LYS A 104 -40.46 17.71 -6.11
C LYS A 104 -41.83 18.39 -6.11
N ARG A 105 -42.92 17.62 -6.03
CA ARG A 105 -44.30 18.14 -5.97
C ARG A 105 -44.52 19.07 -4.78
N THR A 106 -43.86 18.83 -3.65
CA THR A 106 -43.91 19.73 -2.48
C THR A 106 -43.19 21.04 -2.80
N LEU A 107 -41.95 21.00 -3.30
CA LEU A 107 -41.19 22.19 -3.70
C LEU A 107 -41.96 23.04 -4.73
N GLU A 108 -42.51 22.41 -5.76
CA GLU A 108 -43.36 23.09 -6.76
C GLU A 108 -44.61 23.74 -6.13
N GLN A 109 -45.27 23.08 -5.17
CA GLN A 109 -46.46 23.60 -4.51
C GLN A 109 -46.14 24.84 -3.65
N GLU A 110 -45.01 24.83 -2.95
CA GLU A 110 -44.56 25.94 -2.12
C GLU A 110 -43.97 27.10 -2.95
N ALA A 111 -43.20 26.81 -4.01
CA ALA A 111 -42.58 27.81 -4.88
C ALA A 111 -43.60 28.74 -5.55
N ARG A 112 -44.80 28.24 -5.92
CA ARG A 112 -45.88 29.02 -6.55
C ARG A 112 -46.40 30.18 -5.70
N ARG A 113 -46.24 30.11 -4.36
CA ARG A 113 -46.77 31.12 -3.41
C ARG A 113 -45.69 31.95 -2.72
N CYS A 114 -44.42 31.61 -2.92
CA CYS A 114 -43.28 32.32 -2.34
C CYS A 114 -42.76 33.42 -3.27
N GLN A 115 -42.15 34.45 -2.68
CA GLN A 115 -41.46 35.52 -3.40
C GLN A 115 -39.96 35.25 -3.43
N TRP A 116 -39.41 34.61 -2.39
CA TRP A 116 -37.99 34.30 -2.25
C TRP A 116 -37.79 32.80 -2.08
N LEU A 117 -36.63 32.30 -2.54
CA LEU A 117 -36.11 30.96 -2.29
C LEU A 117 -34.75 31.09 -1.62
N VAL A 118 -34.59 30.54 -0.42
CA VAL A 118 -33.33 30.52 0.35
C VAL A 118 -32.82 29.09 0.46
N LEU A 119 -31.59 28.88 0.01
CA LEU A 119 -30.94 27.57 -0.08
C LEU A 119 -30.08 27.36 1.17
N TRP A 120 -30.40 26.31 1.92
CA TRP A 120 -29.81 25.90 3.21
C TRP A 120 -29.16 24.51 3.13
N LEU A 121 -28.54 24.22 2.00
CA LEU A 121 -27.82 22.97 1.78
C LEU A 121 -26.43 23.07 2.42
N ASP A 122 -25.73 21.95 2.60
CA ASP A 122 -24.37 22.02 3.14
C ASP A 122 -23.48 22.85 2.17
N CYS A 123 -22.43 23.53 2.66
CA CYS A 123 -21.77 24.61 1.89
C CYS A 123 -20.54 24.15 1.07
N ASP A 124 -20.54 22.88 0.66
CA ASP A 124 -19.57 22.30 -0.26
C ASP A 124 -20.05 22.37 -1.74
N ARG A 125 -19.27 21.76 -2.64
CA ARG A 125 -19.60 21.72 -4.07
C ARG A 125 -20.85 20.88 -4.36
N GLU A 126 -21.04 19.74 -3.67
CA GLU A 126 -22.21 18.88 -3.87
C GLU A 126 -23.49 19.56 -3.38
N GLY A 127 -23.49 20.14 -2.17
CA GLY A 127 -24.59 20.93 -1.65
C GLY A 127 -24.96 22.10 -2.56
N GLU A 128 -23.99 22.73 -3.22
CA GLU A 128 -24.26 23.74 -4.25
C GLU A 128 -24.87 23.15 -5.53
N ASN A 129 -24.46 21.95 -5.97
CA ASN A 129 -25.10 21.26 -7.10
C ASN A 129 -26.58 20.94 -6.81
N ILE A 130 -26.86 20.36 -5.63
CA ILE A 130 -28.22 20.08 -5.18
C ILE A 130 -29.03 21.39 -5.03
N ALA A 131 -28.38 22.50 -4.66
CA ALA A 131 -29.03 23.81 -4.60
C ALA A 131 -29.54 24.26 -5.97
N PHE A 132 -28.79 24.00 -7.05
CA PHE A 132 -29.23 24.27 -8.42
C PHE A 132 -30.33 23.30 -8.91
N GLU A 133 -30.34 22.03 -8.49
CA GLU A 133 -31.45 21.11 -8.74
C GLU A 133 -32.77 21.62 -8.13
N VAL A 134 -32.71 22.14 -6.89
CA VAL A 134 -33.85 22.78 -6.21
C VAL A 134 -34.30 24.05 -6.96
N VAL A 135 -33.35 24.87 -7.42
CA VAL A 135 -33.64 26.07 -8.23
C VAL A 135 -34.34 25.71 -9.53
N GLU A 136 -33.91 24.68 -10.26
CA GLU A 136 -34.53 24.24 -11.51
C GLU A 136 -36.00 23.82 -11.29
N VAL A 137 -36.26 23.01 -10.27
CA VAL A 137 -37.63 22.59 -9.91
C VAL A 137 -38.51 23.79 -9.52
N CYS A 138 -38.00 24.70 -8.68
CA CYS A 138 -38.79 25.84 -8.20
C CYS A 138 -39.05 26.88 -9.30
N THR A 139 -38.06 27.17 -10.14
CA THR A 139 -38.18 28.17 -11.22
C THR A 139 -39.02 27.69 -12.39
N THR A 140 -39.16 26.37 -12.58
CA THR A 140 -40.10 25.77 -13.54
C THR A 140 -41.55 26.23 -13.28
N VAL A 141 -41.94 26.42 -12.01
CA VAL A 141 -43.29 26.86 -11.63
C VAL A 141 -43.39 28.34 -11.23
N ASN A 142 -42.28 28.99 -10.87
CA ASN A 142 -42.23 30.41 -10.53
C ASN A 142 -40.87 31.03 -10.91
N ARG A 143 -40.80 31.63 -12.11
CA ARG A 143 -39.59 32.29 -12.65
C ARG A 143 -39.26 33.64 -11.98
N HIS A 144 -40.12 34.14 -11.09
CA HIS A 144 -39.94 35.44 -10.42
C HIS A 144 -39.40 35.31 -8.98
N LEU A 145 -38.98 34.11 -8.56
CA LEU A 145 -38.34 33.89 -7.26
C LEU A 145 -37.03 34.68 -7.14
N ASN A 146 -36.89 35.46 -6.08
CA ASN A 146 -35.60 35.99 -5.65
C ASN A 146 -34.82 34.88 -4.96
N ILE A 147 -33.86 34.30 -5.68
CA ILE A 147 -33.03 33.19 -5.19
C ILE A 147 -31.90 33.74 -4.32
N LYS A 148 -31.63 33.04 -3.22
CA LYS A 148 -30.59 33.35 -2.23
C LYS A 148 -29.96 32.08 -1.68
N ARG A 149 -28.72 32.21 -1.25
CA ARG A 149 -27.92 31.15 -0.64
C ARG A 149 -27.49 31.56 0.75
N ALA A 150 -27.74 30.70 1.74
CA ALA A 150 -27.22 30.85 3.10
C ALA A 150 -25.88 30.11 3.20
N HIS A 151 -24.85 30.77 3.72
CA HIS A 151 -23.54 30.17 4.01
C HIS A 151 -23.39 29.98 5.52
N PHE A 152 -23.11 28.76 5.95
CA PHE A 152 -22.92 28.38 7.34
C PHE A 152 -21.90 27.24 7.43
N SER A 153 -21.16 27.17 8.54
CA SER A 153 -20.17 26.10 8.79
C SER A 153 -20.47 25.26 10.04
N ALA A 154 -21.53 25.61 10.78
CA ALA A 154 -22.00 24.89 11.94
C ALA A 154 -23.51 25.12 12.14
N LEU A 155 -24.22 24.11 12.67
CA LEU A 155 -25.66 24.17 12.96
C LEU A 155 -25.93 24.72 14.36
N ILE A 156 -25.43 25.94 14.63
CA ILE A 156 -25.51 26.63 15.93
C ILE A 156 -26.20 28.01 15.81
N GLU A 157 -26.70 28.56 16.93
CA GLU A 157 -27.52 29.78 16.93
C GLU A 157 -26.83 30.98 16.25
N ARG A 158 -25.55 31.23 16.58
CA ARG A 158 -24.76 32.33 16.01
C ARG A 158 -24.67 32.22 14.48
N ASP A 159 -24.10 31.12 13.99
CA ASP A 159 -23.80 30.92 12.57
C ASP A 159 -25.07 30.93 11.70
N ILE A 160 -26.17 30.30 12.16
CA ILE A 160 -27.43 30.25 11.41
C ILE A 160 -28.15 31.62 11.41
N HIS A 161 -28.08 32.39 12.50
CA HIS A 161 -28.56 33.78 12.48
C HIS A 161 -27.67 34.69 11.61
N GLU A 162 -26.36 34.51 11.59
CA GLU A 162 -25.48 35.28 10.71
C GLU A 162 -25.76 34.94 9.24
N ALA A 163 -25.88 33.66 8.89
CA ALA A 163 -26.15 33.17 7.55
C ALA A 163 -27.43 33.77 6.95
N VAL A 164 -28.55 33.77 7.69
CA VAL A 164 -29.82 34.33 7.20
C VAL A 164 -29.80 35.86 7.08
N GLN A 165 -28.95 36.55 7.85
CA GLN A 165 -28.78 38.00 7.71
C GLN A 165 -27.75 38.37 6.63
N ASN A 166 -26.93 37.42 6.15
CA ASN A 166 -25.86 37.64 5.18
C ASN A 166 -25.99 36.78 3.91
N LEU A 167 -27.23 36.58 3.46
CA LEU A 167 -27.56 35.83 2.23
C LEU A 167 -26.83 36.34 0.98
N VAL A 168 -26.21 35.41 0.25
CA VAL A 168 -25.49 35.63 -1.01
C VAL A 168 -26.26 35.07 -2.22
N GLN A 169 -25.65 35.10 -3.40
CA GLN A 169 -26.15 34.39 -4.58
C GLN A 169 -25.56 32.98 -4.62
N PRO A 170 -26.29 31.96 -5.10
CA PRO A 170 -25.73 30.62 -5.30
C PRO A 170 -24.65 30.62 -6.39
N ASN A 171 -23.60 29.82 -6.20
CA ASN A 171 -22.42 29.77 -7.06
C ASN A 171 -22.58 28.73 -8.17
N LYS A 172 -22.93 29.17 -9.38
CA LYS A 172 -23.12 28.25 -10.52
C LYS A 172 -21.84 27.51 -10.93
N TYR A 173 -20.66 28.07 -10.70
CA TYR A 173 -19.38 27.43 -11.05
C TYR A 173 -19.12 26.17 -10.22
N PHE A 174 -19.44 26.18 -8.92
CA PHE A 174 -19.33 24.98 -8.07
C PHE A 174 -20.29 23.88 -8.55
N ALA A 175 -21.55 24.25 -8.84
CA ALA A 175 -22.53 23.32 -9.38
C ALA A 175 -22.13 22.78 -10.77
N ASP A 176 -21.55 23.61 -11.66
CA ASP A 176 -21.03 23.16 -12.96
C ASP A 176 -19.80 22.24 -12.86
N ALA A 177 -18.94 22.42 -11.86
CA ALA A 177 -17.83 21.50 -11.61
C ALA A 177 -18.33 20.10 -11.21
N VAL A 178 -19.35 20.04 -10.35
CA VAL A 178 -20.01 18.78 -9.98
C VAL A 178 -20.77 18.16 -11.15
N ASP A 179 -21.50 18.95 -11.94
CA ASP A 179 -22.14 18.45 -13.17
C ASP A 179 -21.10 17.84 -14.11
N ALA A 180 -19.94 18.49 -14.29
CA ALA A 180 -18.84 17.98 -15.09
C ALA A 180 -18.34 16.63 -14.55
N ARG A 181 -18.08 16.55 -13.24
CA ARG A 181 -17.63 15.32 -12.57
C ARG A 181 -18.63 14.18 -12.73
N GLN A 182 -19.91 14.44 -12.47
CA GLN A 182 -20.99 13.46 -12.58
C GLN A 182 -21.09 12.91 -14.02
N GLU A 183 -20.99 13.77 -15.04
CA GLU A 183 -21.07 13.34 -16.44
C GLU A 183 -19.80 12.61 -16.91
N ILE A 184 -18.60 13.05 -16.50
CA ILE A 184 -17.32 12.35 -16.74
C ILE A 184 -17.36 10.95 -16.12
N ASP A 185 -17.71 10.86 -14.82
CA ASP A 185 -17.79 9.59 -14.09
C ASP A 185 -18.84 8.65 -14.70
N LEU A 186 -20.02 9.16 -15.08
CA LEU A 186 -21.09 8.39 -15.73
C LEU A 186 -20.63 7.84 -17.09
N ARG A 187 -20.10 8.69 -17.99
CA ARG A 187 -19.72 8.29 -19.35
C ARG A 187 -18.56 7.31 -19.34
N ILE A 188 -17.48 7.64 -18.64
CA ILE A 188 -16.30 6.78 -18.57
C ILE A 188 -16.64 5.48 -17.84
N GLY A 189 -17.30 5.58 -16.69
CA GLY A 189 -17.69 4.43 -15.88
C GLY A 189 -18.61 3.48 -16.64
N ALA A 190 -19.65 3.98 -17.30
CA ALA A 190 -20.56 3.13 -18.07
C ALA A 190 -19.88 2.48 -19.29
N SER A 191 -19.08 3.23 -20.07
CA SER A 191 -18.36 2.69 -21.23
C SER A 191 -17.44 1.52 -20.85
N PHE A 192 -16.52 1.75 -19.91
CA PHE A 192 -15.56 0.73 -19.50
C PHE A 192 -16.22 -0.42 -18.73
N THR A 193 -17.18 -0.14 -17.82
CA THR A 193 -17.90 -1.18 -17.06
C THR A 193 -18.64 -2.13 -18.01
N ARG A 194 -19.39 -1.60 -18.98
CA ARG A 194 -20.10 -2.44 -19.96
C ARG A 194 -19.12 -3.24 -20.81
N PHE A 195 -18.08 -2.59 -21.34
CA PHE A 195 -17.05 -3.26 -22.13
C PHE A 195 -16.42 -4.43 -21.38
N GLN A 196 -15.79 -4.19 -20.23
CA GLN A 196 -15.04 -5.25 -19.54
C GLN A 196 -15.97 -6.32 -18.93
N THR A 197 -17.15 -5.96 -18.46
CA THR A 197 -18.13 -6.95 -17.97
C THR A 197 -18.65 -7.83 -19.12
N MET A 198 -19.11 -7.24 -20.23
CA MET A 198 -19.61 -8.01 -21.39
C MET A 198 -18.50 -8.83 -22.08
N LEU A 199 -17.24 -8.42 -21.96
CA LEU A 199 -16.09 -9.12 -22.50
C LEU A 199 -15.69 -10.35 -21.67
N LEU A 200 -15.69 -10.22 -20.33
CA LEU A 200 -15.04 -11.18 -19.44
C LEU A 200 -16.01 -12.03 -18.61
N LYS A 201 -17.21 -11.52 -18.28
CA LYS A 201 -18.14 -12.17 -17.34
C LYS A 201 -18.54 -13.59 -17.77
N ASP A 202 -18.91 -13.75 -19.04
CA ASP A 202 -19.37 -15.04 -19.59
C ASP A 202 -18.20 -15.87 -20.17
N ALA A 203 -16.97 -15.35 -20.09
CA ALA A 203 -15.76 -16.00 -20.58
C ALA A 203 -14.94 -16.66 -19.47
N PHE A 204 -15.15 -16.31 -18.20
CA PHE A 204 -14.38 -16.78 -17.05
C PHE A 204 -15.26 -17.15 -15.86
N ASN A 205 -14.91 -18.24 -15.19
CA ASN A 205 -15.51 -18.64 -13.92
C ASN A 205 -14.94 -17.75 -12.80
N ILE A 206 -15.47 -16.53 -12.68
CA ILE A 206 -15.05 -15.55 -11.68
C ILE A 206 -15.74 -15.89 -10.35
N ASP A 207 -15.01 -16.54 -9.44
CA ASP A 207 -15.47 -16.82 -8.08
C ASP A 207 -15.87 -15.52 -7.36
N SER A 208 -17.17 -15.27 -7.23
CA SER A 208 -17.72 -14.11 -6.52
C SER A 208 -18.42 -14.51 -5.23
N VAL A 209 -18.10 -13.83 -4.13
CA VAL A 209 -18.71 -14.08 -2.81
C VAL A 209 -20.09 -13.43 -2.73
N GLY A 210 -21.07 -14.02 -3.42
CA GLY A 210 -22.46 -13.56 -3.42
C GLY A 210 -23.23 -13.94 -4.70
N ASP A 211 -24.52 -14.22 -4.53
CA ASP A 211 -25.53 -14.73 -5.48
C ASP A 211 -25.17 -14.76 -6.99
N ASP A 212 -25.21 -15.97 -7.54
CA ASP A 212 -24.32 -16.52 -8.58
C ASP A 212 -24.64 -16.08 -10.04
N ARG A 213 -25.16 -14.86 -10.26
CA ARG A 213 -25.68 -14.44 -11.59
C ARG A 213 -25.38 -13.01 -12.05
N ASN A 214 -24.98 -12.10 -11.17
CA ASN A 214 -24.84 -10.67 -11.49
C ASN A 214 -23.47 -10.06 -11.16
N VAL A 215 -22.37 -10.77 -11.45
CA VAL A 215 -21.02 -10.19 -11.45
C VAL A 215 -20.97 -9.01 -12.43
N VAL A 216 -20.75 -7.81 -11.88
CA VAL A 216 -20.54 -6.56 -12.64
C VAL A 216 -19.12 -6.10 -12.38
N LEU A 217 -18.31 -6.12 -13.43
CA LEU A 217 -16.94 -5.64 -13.40
C LEU A 217 -16.96 -4.11 -13.59
N SER A 218 -17.17 -3.37 -12.52
CA SER A 218 -17.18 -1.91 -12.52
C SER A 218 -15.82 -1.29 -12.84
N TYR A 219 -15.80 -0.30 -13.71
CA TYR A 219 -14.69 0.64 -13.87
C TYR A 219 -15.12 2.02 -13.38
N GLY A 220 -14.21 2.75 -12.75
CA GLY A 220 -14.39 4.16 -12.40
C GLY A 220 -13.07 4.92 -12.51
N PRO A 221 -13.05 6.14 -13.07
CA PRO A 221 -11.81 6.86 -13.38
C PRO A 221 -10.94 7.20 -12.15
N CYS A 222 -11.50 7.31 -10.94
CA CYS A 222 -10.72 7.38 -9.69
C CYS A 222 -10.61 6.03 -8.96
N GLN A 223 -11.59 5.13 -9.14
CA GLN A 223 -11.56 3.79 -8.54
C GLN A 223 -10.35 2.98 -9.05
N PHE A 224 -10.13 2.99 -10.37
CA PHE A 224 -9.08 2.20 -11.00
C PHE A 224 -7.65 2.61 -10.58
N PRO A 225 -7.27 3.91 -10.52
CA PRO A 225 -5.96 4.27 -9.96
C PRO A 225 -5.85 4.08 -8.45
N THR A 226 -6.95 4.14 -7.69
CA THR A 226 -6.93 3.78 -6.26
C THR A 226 -6.61 2.29 -6.06
N LEU A 227 -7.14 1.41 -6.92
CA LEU A 227 -6.75 -0.01 -6.98
C LEU A 227 -5.29 -0.15 -7.40
N GLY A 228 -4.84 0.68 -8.35
CA GLY A 228 -3.47 0.76 -8.82
C GLY A 228 -2.44 0.90 -7.70
N PHE A 229 -2.67 1.76 -6.70
CA PHE A 229 -1.76 1.86 -5.53
C PHE A 229 -1.66 0.57 -4.71
N VAL A 230 -2.79 -0.14 -4.55
CA VAL A 230 -2.86 -1.41 -3.79
C VAL A 230 -2.11 -2.51 -4.54
N VAL A 231 -2.32 -2.63 -5.85
CA VAL A 231 -1.63 -3.61 -6.71
C VAL A 231 -0.14 -3.28 -6.83
N GLU A 232 0.24 -2.01 -6.98
CA GLU A 232 1.64 -1.59 -7.05
C GLU A 232 2.42 -1.93 -5.77
N ARG A 233 1.87 -1.65 -4.58
CA ARG A 233 2.50 -2.07 -3.32
C ARG A 233 2.56 -3.59 -3.21
N TYR A 234 1.56 -4.31 -3.69
CA TYR A 234 1.58 -5.77 -3.69
C TYR A 234 2.69 -6.32 -4.58
N TRP A 235 2.86 -5.81 -5.80
CA TRP A 235 3.95 -6.17 -6.71
C TRP A 235 5.33 -5.76 -6.18
N GLU A 236 5.45 -4.59 -5.53
CA GLU A 236 6.67 -4.15 -4.84
C GLU A 236 7.09 -5.14 -3.73
N ILE A 237 6.12 -5.76 -3.06
CA ILE A 237 6.38 -6.80 -2.05
C ILE A 237 6.75 -8.15 -2.71
N GLN A 238 6.04 -8.58 -3.76
CA GLN A 238 6.30 -9.87 -4.42
C GLN A 238 7.62 -9.89 -5.21
N SER A 239 8.04 -8.75 -5.75
CA SER A 239 9.29 -8.61 -6.53
C SER A 239 10.52 -8.25 -5.68
N HIS A 240 10.38 -8.13 -4.36
CA HIS A 240 11.49 -7.85 -3.47
C HIS A 240 12.38 -9.10 -3.29
N GLU A 241 13.57 -9.07 -3.89
CA GLU A 241 14.64 -10.01 -3.60
C GLU A 241 15.36 -9.59 -2.30
N PRO A 242 15.37 -10.41 -1.22
CA PRO A 242 16.03 -10.04 0.02
C PRO A 242 17.56 -10.06 -0.13
N GLU A 243 18.20 -8.94 0.20
CA GLU A 243 19.65 -8.78 0.19
C GLU A 243 20.21 -8.87 1.61
N GLU A 244 21.23 -9.72 1.82
CA GLU A 244 21.98 -9.76 3.08
C GLU A 244 22.84 -8.50 3.24
N PHE A 245 22.91 -8.00 4.47
CA PHE A 245 23.80 -6.90 4.84
C PHE A 245 24.41 -7.12 6.21
N TRP A 246 25.50 -6.41 6.48
CA TRP A 246 26.21 -6.44 7.75
C TRP A 246 26.40 -5.02 8.29
N THR A 247 26.26 -4.87 9.60
CA THR A 247 26.49 -3.61 10.31
C THR A 247 27.31 -3.86 11.57
N ILE A 248 28.17 -2.92 11.92
CA ILE A 248 28.96 -2.99 13.15
C ILE A 248 28.15 -2.30 14.26
N ASN A 249 27.78 -3.03 15.31
CA ASN A 249 27.07 -2.46 16.45
C ASN A 249 28.00 -2.37 17.66
N CYS A 250 28.05 -1.17 18.25
CA CYS A 250 28.86 -0.87 19.44
C CYS A 250 27.93 -0.56 20.61
N SER A 251 28.18 -1.14 21.78
CA SER A 251 27.51 -0.73 23.02
C SER A 251 28.49 -0.47 24.16
N HIS A 252 28.15 0.47 25.02
CA HIS A 252 28.94 0.84 26.19
C HIS A 252 28.01 0.95 27.41
N ASN A 253 28.27 0.12 28.41
CA ASN A 253 27.60 0.12 29.70
C ASN A 253 28.43 0.91 30.70
N SER A 254 27.87 2.01 31.20
CA SER A 254 28.47 2.90 32.19
C SER A 254 27.66 2.86 33.50
N GLY A 255 28.18 3.47 34.56
CA GLY A 255 27.43 3.63 35.81
C GLY A 255 26.10 4.39 35.65
N ASP A 256 25.98 5.22 34.60
CA ASP A 256 24.78 6.01 34.27
C ASP A 256 23.82 5.29 33.30
N GLY A 257 24.16 4.07 32.85
CA GLY A 257 23.37 3.26 31.93
C GLY A 257 24.08 2.86 30.64
N ILE A 258 23.33 2.29 29.70
CA ILE A 258 23.83 1.71 28.45
C ILE A 258 23.60 2.67 27.26
N SER A 259 24.64 2.89 26.47
CA SER A 259 24.55 3.49 25.13
C SER A 259 24.73 2.43 24.06
N THR A 260 23.87 2.43 23.03
CA THR A 260 24.13 1.74 21.77
C THR A 260 24.46 2.78 20.70
N PHE A 261 25.60 2.61 20.03
CA PHE A 261 26.08 3.46 18.96
C PHE A 261 25.89 2.76 17.62
N SER A 262 25.19 3.41 16.70
CA SER A 262 24.97 2.94 15.33
C SER A 262 26.11 3.40 14.44
N TRP A 263 26.62 2.50 13.61
CA TRP A 263 27.70 2.78 12.67
C TRP A 263 27.27 3.79 11.60
N THR A 264 28.11 4.79 11.34
CA THR A 264 27.78 5.93 10.45
C THR A 264 27.71 5.52 8.98
N ARG A 265 28.37 4.42 8.60
CA ARG A 265 28.18 3.81 7.26
C ARG A 265 26.84 3.12 7.08
N GLY A 266 26.10 2.87 8.17
CA GLY A 266 24.86 2.10 8.14
C GLY A 266 25.11 0.63 7.90
N ASN A 267 24.85 0.15 6.68
CA ASN A 267 24.88 -1.26 6.30
C ASN A 267 25.81 -1.46 5.10
N LEU A 268 26.63 -2.50 5.12
CA LEU A 268 27.39 -2.97 3.95
C LEU A 268 26.81 -4.27 3.41
N PHE A 269 26.73 -4.39 2.09
CA PHE A 269 26.23 -5.56 1.36
C PHE A 269 27.35 -6.49 0.87
N ASP A 270 28.58 -6.28 1.34
CA ASP A 270 29.72 -7.16 1.10
C ASP A 270 30.31 -7.61 2.44
N TYR A 271 30.28 -8.92 2.68
CA TYR A 271 30.75 -9.52 3.93
C TYR A 271 32.24 -9.29 4.16
N THR A 272 33.05 -9.33 3.10
CA THR A 272 34.51 -9.20 3.19
C THR A 272 34.90 -7.80 3.66
N CYS A 273 34.29 -6.77 3.06
CA CYS A 273 34.46 -5.37 3.45
C CYS A 273 34.01 -5.14 4.89
N ALA A 274 32.87 -5.70 5.28
CA ALA A 274 32.33 -5.55 6.64
C ALA A 274 33.21 -6.24 7.69
N VAL A 275 33.75 -7.43 7.40
CA VAL A 275 34.70 -8.13 8.27
C VAL A 275 36.01 -7.38 8.41
N VAL A 276 36.61 -6.87 7.33
CA VAL A 276 37.89 -6.13 7.41
C VAL A 276 37.75 -4.90 8.31
N LEU A 277 36.68 -4.11 8.15
CA LEU A 277 36.42 -2.94 9.00
C LEU A 277 36.12 -3.34 10.46
N TYR A 278 35.41 -4.45 10.67
CA TYR A 278 35.16 -5.00 12.01
C TYR A 278 36.45 -5.50 12.69
N GLU A 279 37.32 -6.22 11.98
CA GLU A 279 38.60 -6.71 12.50
C GLU A 279 39.51 -5.54 12.91
N MET A 280 39.58 -4.47 12.10
CA MET A 280 40.25 -3.22 12.49
C MET A 280 39.69 -2.65 13.80
N CYS A 281 38.36 -2.57 13.93
CA CYS A 281 37.71 -2.08 15.15
C CYS A 281 37.90 -3.00 16.38
N VAL A 282 38.14 -4.31 16.17
CA VAL A 282 38.45 -5.25 17.26
C VAL A 282 39.90 -5.12 17.71
N GLU A 283 40.84 -4.94 16.77
CA GLU A 283 42.26 -4.78 17.06
C GLU A 283 42.56 -3.43 17.75
N GLU A 284 41.94 -2.34 17.29
CA GLU A 284 42.05 -1.00 17.91
C GLU A 284 40.73 -0.57 18.59
N SER A 285 40.21 -1.42 19.47
CA SER A 285 38.90 -1.28 20.14
C SER A 285 38.74 -0.12 21.16
N THR A 286 39.66 0.86 21.20
CA THR A 286 39.50 2.03 22.06
C THR A 286 38.65 3.10 21.36
N ALA A 287 37.42 3.27 21.82
CA ALA A 287 36.54 4.33 21.35
C ALA A 287 37.00 5.69 21.87
N THR A 288 37.17 6.67 20.98
CA THR A 288 37.44 8.07 21.33
C THR A 288 36.23 8.94 20.98
N VAL A 289 35.69 9.69 21.95
CA VAL A 289 34.59 10.62 21.72
C VAL A 289 35.08 11.84 20.93
N VAL A 290 34.79 11.86 19.63
CA VAL A 290 35.22 12.93 18.73
C VAL A 290 34.31 14.16 18.81
N ASN A 291 33.01 13.97 19.06
CA ASN A 291 32.03 15.05 19.05
C ASN A 291 30.90 14.81 20.05
N VAL A 292 30.46 15.88 20.72
CA VAL A 292 29.29 15.88 21.61
C VAL A 292 28.46 17.12 21.27
N ARG A 293 27.40 16.93 20.48
CA ARG A 293 26.52 18.00 20.02
C ARG A 293 25.22 17.96 20.78
N ARG A 294 24.93 19.02 21.55
CA ARG A 294 23.60 19.26 22.14
C ARG A 294 22.85 20.30 21.31
N GLN A 295 21.63 19.98 20.92
CA GLN A 295 20.75 20.88 20.18
C GLN A 295 19.34 20.86 20.77
N GLU A 296 18.76 22.04 20.96
CA GLU A 296 17.33 22.14 21.24
C GLU A 296 16.53 21.87 19.96
N THR A 297 15.46 21.10 20.13
CA THR A 297 14.55 20.67 19.08
C THR A 297 13.12 20.95 19.52
N LEU A 298 12.26 21.22 18.55
CA LEU A 298 10.84 21.46 18.76
C LEU A 298 10.05 20.36 18.06
N LYS A 299 9.03 19.81 18.73
CA LYS A 299 7.96 19.09 18.07
C LYS A 299 6.74 19.99 18.00
N TYR A 300 6.41 20.45 16.81
CA TYR A 300 5.24 21.29 16.59
C TYR A 300 3.95 20.49 16.75
N PRO A 301 2.87 21.10 17.28
CA PRO A 301 1.55 20.50 17.23
C PRO A 301 1.07 20.40 15.77
N PRO A 302 0.07 19.56 15.48
CA PRO A 302 -0.47 19.47 14.13
C PRO A 302 -1.07 20.80 13.64
N HIS A 303 -1.11 20.97 12.32
CA HIS A 303 -1.92 22.00 11.68
C HIS A 303 -3.42 21.78 11.96
N PRO A 304 -4.25 22.83 11.92
CA PRO A 304 -5.70 22.70 12.03
C PRO A 304 -6.28 21.59 11.14
N LEU A 305 -7.27 20.88 11.69
CA LEU A 305 -7.75 19.61 11.15
C LEU A 305 -8.57 19.79 9.88
N ASN A 306 -8.15 19.20 8.77
CA ASN A 306 -8.98 19.04 7.57
C ASN A 306 -9.53 17.61 7.47
N THR A 307 -10.37 17.33 6.47
CA THR A 307 -11.02 16.01 6.30
C THR A 307 -10.01 14.87 6.20
N ILE A 308 -8.98 15.04 5.38
CA ILE A 308 -8.01 14.00 5.08
C ILE A 308 -7.18 13.66 6.34
N GLU A 309 -6.77 14.65 7.13
CA GLU A 309 -6.09 14.39 8.40
C GLU A 309 -7.03 13.78 9.46
N LEU A 310 -8.33 14.12 9.46
CA LEU A 310 -9.32 13.45 10.32
C LEU A 310 -9.42 11.95 10.00
N GLU A 311 -9.59 11.59 8.72
CA GLU A 311 -9.67 10.20 8.27
C GLU A 311 -8.38 9.42 8.54
N LYS A 312 -7.21 9.98 8.17
CA LYS A 312 -5.90 9.37 8.43
C LYS A 312 -5.68 9.14 9.93
N ARG A 313 -6.09 10.06 10.80
CA ARG A 313 -5.94 9.94 12.26
C ARG A 313 -6.94 8.98 12.89
N ALA A 314 -8.21 9.01 12.48
CA ALA A 314 -9.22 8.05 12.95
C ALA A 314 -8.85 6.61 12.55
N SER A 315 -8.33 6.41 11.34
CA SER A 315 -7.78 5.13 10.88
C SER A 315 -6.59 4.68 11.74
N ARG A 316 -5.57 5.54 11.93
CA ARG A 316 -4.37 5.21 12.71
C ARG A 316 -4.65 4.94 14.20
N TYR A 317 -5.50 5.75 14.85
CA TYR A 317 -5.70 5.72 16.29
C TYR A 317 -6.84 4.80 16.74
N PHE A 318 -7.90 4.66 15.91
CA PHE A 318 -9.13 3.95 16.29
C PHE A 318 -9.45 2.76 15.38
N ARG A 319 -8.68 2.54 14.30
CA ARG A 319 -8.97 1.54 13.25
C ARG A 319 -10.34 1.73 12.59
N MET A 320 -10.87 2.95 12.61
CA MET A 320 -12.09 3.32 11.89
C MET A 320 -11.79 3.43 10.40
N SER A 321 -12.71 2.97 9.54
CA SER A 321 -12.61 3.24 8.11
C SER A 321 -12.86 4.73 7.82
N SER A 322 -12.39 5.19 6.68
CA SER A 322 -12.63 6.54 6.16
C SER A 322 -14.15 6.82 6.04
N GLU A 323 -14.91 5.91 5.42
CA GLU A 323 -16.37 5.97 5.33
C GLU A 323 -17.06 6.11 6.71
N HIS A 324 -16.71 5.24 7.67
CA HIS A 324 -17.32 5.26 9.00
C HIS A 324 -16.93 6.50 9.79
N THR A 325 -15.70 6.99 9.60
CA THR A 325 -15.22 8.26 10.15
C THR A 325 -16.07 9.42 9.64
N MET A 326 -16.28 9.51 8.33
CA MET A 326 -17.08 10.58 7.73
C MET A 326 -18.55 10.51 8.11
N LYS A 327 -19.11 9.30 8.27
CA LYS A 327 -20.46 9.12 8.80
C LYS A 327 -20.60 9.65 10.23
N VAL A 328 -19.69 9.28 11.13
CA VAL A 328 -19.71 9.76 12.52
C VAL A 328 -19.43 11.26 12.62
N ALA A 329 -18.57 11.81 11.76
CA ALA A 329 -18.33 13.25 11.68
C ALA A 329 -19.58 14.02 11.21
N GLU A 330 -20.26 13.52 10.18
CA GLU A 330 -21.54 14.05 9.69
C GLU A 330 -22.62 14.03 10.78
N ASP A 331 -22.76 12.93 11.53
CA ASP A 331 -23.70 12.81 12.65
C ASP A 331 -23.39 13.84 13.76
N LEU A 332 -22.11 14.07 14.09
CA LEU A 332 -21.67 15.07 15.07
C LEU A 332 -21.89 16.52 14.58
N TYR A 333 -21.69 16.79 13.29
CA TYR A 333 -21.97 18.08 12.65
C TYR A 333 -23.46 18.40 12.62
N GLN A 334 -24.32 17.45 12.20
CA GLN A 334 -25.77 17.64 12.17
C GLN A 334 -26.38 17.88 13.55
N ALA A 335 -25.74 17.35 14.62
CA ALA A 335 -26.08 17.61 16.01
C ALA A 335 -25.42 18.89 16.60
N GLY A 336 -24.60 19.59 15.81
CA GLY A 336 -24.00 20.89 16.15
C GLY A 336 -22.80 20.84 17.10
N PHE A 337 -22.09 19.70 17.18
CA PHE A 337 -20.93 19.53 18.09
C PHE A 337 -19.57 19.83 17.44
N ILE A 338 -19.47 19.65 16.12
CA ILE A 338 -18.29 20.03 15.33
C ILE A 338 -18.70 20.90 14.15
N SER A 339 -17.75 21.65 13.59
CA SER A 339 -17.93 22.31 12.31
C SER A 339 -18.00 21.29 11.17
N TYR A 340 -18.46 21.75 10.00
CA TYR A 340 -18.66 20.93 8.82
C TYR A 340 -17.42 20.08 8.47
N PRO A 341 -17.55 18.74 8.31
CA PRO A 341 -16.39 17.84 8.28
C PRO A 341 -15.82 17.59 6.88
N ARG A 342 -16.38 18.17 5.82
CA ARG A 342 -15.88 18.10 4.43
C ARG A 342 -15.25 19.44 4.08
N THR A 343 -13.96 19.59 4.40
CA THR A 343 -13.18 20.81 4.16
C THR A 343 -11.73 20.44 3.88
N GLU A 344 -11.14 21.14 2.91
CA GLU A 344 -9.69 21.06 2.64
C GLU A 344 -8.92 22.06 3.51
N THR A 345 -9.60 23.01 4.17
CA THR A 345 -9.01 24.11 4.92
C THR A 345 -8.26 23.66 6.17
N ASP A 346 -6.98 24.03 6.25
CA ASP A 346 -6.08 23.73 7.36
C ASP A 346 -5.59 25.01 8.09
N CYS A 347 -6.31 26.13 7.93
CA CYS A 347 -6.02 27.40 8.58
C CYS A 347 -7.27 28.08 9.17
N PHE A 348 -7.17 28.62 10.39
CA PHE A 348 -8.26 29.43 10.97
C PHE A 348 -8.20 30.87 10.47
N SER A 349 -9.38 31.45 10.21
CA SER A 349 -9.48 32.88 9.87
C SER A 349 -9.13 33.77 11.06
N GLN A 350 -8.66 34.99 10.81
CA GLN A 350 -8.42 36.00 11.86
C GLN A 350 -9.71 36.43 12.61
N ARG A 351 -10.89 36.07 12.10
CA ARG A 351 -12.19 36.37 12.73
C ARG A 351 -12.70 35.23 13.63
N THR A 352 -12.05 34.06 13.60
CA THR A 352 -12.46 32.92 14.40
C THR A 352 -12.08 33.16 15.86
N ASP A 353 -13.06 33.19 16.76
CA ASP A 353 -12.83 33.33 18.20
C ASP A 353 -12.30 32.02 18.82
N LEU A 354 -11.00 31.80 18.64
CA LEU A 354 -10.30 30.64 19.20
C LEU A 354 -10.36 30.62 20.74
N HIS A 355 -10.35 31.79 21.40
CA HIS A 355 -10.39 31.87 22.86
C HIS A 355 -11.74 31.41 23.40
N GLY A 356 -12.85 31.87 22.80
CA GLY A 356 -14.20 31.41 23.12
C GLY A 356 -14.37 29.90 22.96
N ILE A 357 -13.85 29.31 21.87
CA ILE A 357 -13.91 27.85 21.66
C ILE A 357 -13.12 27.09 22.74
N VAL A 358 -11.95 27.57 23.17
CA VAL A 358 -11.20 26.97 24.30
C VAL A 358 -11.93 27.16 25.63
N GLN A 359 -12.60 28.30 25.83
CA GLN A 359 -13.33 28.61 27.07
C GLN A 359 -14.48 27.62 27.30
N GLU A 360 -15.22 27.25 26.25
CA GLU A 360 -16.27 26.21 26.33
C GLU A 360 -15.74 24.85 26.80
N GLN A 361 -14.45 24.54 26.61
CA GLN A 361 -13.87 23.23 26.97
C GLN A 361 -13.39 23.15 28.42
N GLN A 362 -13.43 24.24 29.20
CA GLN A 362 -12.90 24.31 30.56
C GLN A 362 -13.60 23.39 31.57
N GLU A 363 -14.86 23.00 31.31
CA GLU A 363 -15.65 22.13 32.19
C GLU A 363 -15.39 20.62 31.97
N HIS A 364 -14.64 20.23 30.92
CA HIS A 364 -14.43 18.81 30.63
C HIS A 364 -13.52 18.14 31.66
N GLN A 365 -13.96 17.00 32.23
CA GLN A 365 -13.26 16.30 33.30
C GLN A 365 -11.82 15.87 32.96
N ILE A 366 -11.51 15.63 31.68
CA ILE A 366 -10.20 15.07 31.24
C ILE A 366 -9.27 16.11 30.61
N TRP A 367 -9.79 17.22 30.07
CA TRP A 367 -8.98 18.25 29.39
C TRP A 367 -9.29 19.69 29.80
N GLY A 368 -10.32 19.92 30.61
CA GLY A 368 -10.72 21.25 31.09
C GLY A 368 -9.62 21.96 31.87
N ALA A 369 -8.87 21.24 32.72
CA ALA A 369 -7.70 21.78 33.40
C ALA A 369 -6.58 22.25 32.42
N TYR A 370 -6.47 21.62 31.25
CA TYR A 370 -5.53 22.06 30.21
C TYR A 370 -6.09 23.28 29.44
N ALA A 371 -7.39 23.30 29.13
CA ALA A 371 -8.06 24.46 28.53
C ALA A 371 -8.03 25.70 29.44
N GLN A 372 -8.15 25.52 30.77
CA GLN A 372 -7.96 26.58 31.76
C GLN A 372 -6.53 27.12 31.72
N ARG A 373 -5.51 26.23 31.71
CA ARG A 373 -4.10 26.64 31.58
C ARG A 373 -3.81 27.35 30.25
N LEU A 374 -4.35 26.88 29.12
CA LEU A 374 -4.19 27.54 27.82
C LEU A 374 -4.64 29.01 27.83
N LEU A 375 -5.71 29.31 28.56
CA LEU A 375 -6.29 30.66 28.66
C LEU A 375 -5.66 31.52 29.76
N ASP A 376 -4.86 30.94 30.66
CA ASP A 376 -4.08 31.69 31.65
C ASP A 376 -2.83 32.31 30.99
N PRO A 377 -2.72 33.66 30.89
CA PRO A 377 -1.55 34.31 30.31
C PRO A 377 -0.25 34.03 31.09
N GLY A 378 -0.34 33.73 32.39
CA GLY A 378 0.80 33.38 33.23
C GLY A 378 1.42 32.02 32.88
N SER A 379 0.71 31.16 32.16
CA SER A 379 1.19 29.83 31.76
C SER A 379 2.13 29.85 30.55
N GLY A 380 2.05 30.89 29.70
CA GLY A 380 2.75 30.95 28.41
C GLY A 380 2.34 29.89 27.37
N LEU A 381 1.29 29.09 27.62
CA LEU A 381 0.92 27.94 26.77
C LEU A 381 0.21 28.31 25.46
N TRP A 382 -0.40 29.49 25.36
CA TRP A 382 -1.13 29.88 24.15
C TRP A 382 -0.18 30.12 22.98
N ARG A 383 -0.54 29.60 21.80
CA ARG A 383 0.06 29.94 20.51
C ARG A 383 -1.04 30.04 19.47
N ASN A 384 -1.03 31.08 18.63
CA ASN A 384 -1.90 31.07 17.45
C ASN A 384 -1.46 29.95 16.48
N PRO A 385 -2.40 29.15 15.95
CA PRO A 385 -2.07 28.04 15.05
C PRO A 385 -1.56 28.55 13.71
N SER A 386 -0.62 27.81 13.14
CA SER A 386 -0.08 28.03 11.79
C SER A 386 -0.89 27.22 10.77
N GLY A 387 -1.29 27.84 9.65
CA GLY A 387 -1.91 27.13 8.53
C GLY A 387 -0.96 26.09 7.92
N GLY A 388 -1.51 25.03 7.33
CA GLY A 388 -0.74 24.02 6.57
C GLY A 388 -0.57 24.36 5.09
N GLY A 389 -1.41 25.26 4.55
CA GLY A 389 -1.29 25.82 3.20
C GLY A 389 -2.57 25.73 2.37
N HIS A 390 -3.64 25.10 2.89
CA HIS A 390 -4.86 24.81 2.16
C HIS A 390 -6.05 25.59 2.75
N ASP A 391 -6.89 26.14 1.87
CA ASP A 391 -8.06 26.95 2.22
C ASP A 391 -9.07 26.89 1.06
N ASP A 392 -10.19 26.21 1.29
CA ASP A 392 -11.29 26.04 0.33
C ASP A 392 -12.16 27.29 0.14
N LYS A 393 -11.92 28.35 0.95
CA LYS A 393 -12.66 29.62 0.97
C LYS A 393 -14.15 29.50 1.34
N ALA A 394 -14.61 28.33 1.77
CA ALA A 394 -16.00 28.05 2.15
C ALA A 394 -16.12 27.73 3.64
N HIS A 395 -15.19 26.95 4.19
CA HIS A 395 -15.25 26.36 5.52
C HIS A 395 -13.98 26.62 6.35
N PRO A 396 -14.11 26.80 7.68
CA PRO A 396 -12.98 26.72 8.60
C PRO A 396 -12.56 25.25 8.81
N PRO A 397 -11.36 25.00 9.35
CA PRO A 397 -10.92 23.67 9.77
C PRO A 397 -11.90 23.02 10.74
N ILE A 398 -11.90 21.69 10.78
CA ILE A 398 -12.75 20.86 11.65
C ILE A 398 -12.40 21.14 13.12
N HIS A 399 -13.34 21.75 13.85
CA HIS A 399 -13.17 22.18 15.24
C HIS A 399 -14.45 21.95 16.06
N PRO A 400 -14.38 21.88 17.40
CA PRO A 400 -15.58 21.78 18.22
C PRO A 400 -16.36 23.10 18.20
N THR A 401 -17.67 23.02 18.01
CA THR A 401 -18.58 24.18 17.88
C THR A 401 -19.58 24.29 19.04
N LYS A 402 -19.59 23.28 19.91
CA LYS A 402 -20.38 23.21 21.14
C LYS A 402 -19.73 22.22 22.11
N PHE A 403 -19.64 22.58 23.38
CA PHE A 403 -19.25 21.66 24.44
C PHE A 403 -20.26 20.51 24.66
N SER A 404 -19.74 19.30 24.89
CA SER A 404 -20.45 18.19 25.51
C SER A 404 -19.48 17.29 26.28
N ALA A 405 -19.92 16.75 27.41
CA ALA A 405 -19.25 15.64 28.10
C ALA A 405 -19.62 14.26 27.51
N GLY A 406 -20.49 14.23 26.49
CA GLY A 406 -21.04 13.04 25.85
C GLY A 406 -22.57 13.01 25.94
N GLU A 407 -23.23 12.79 24.80
CA GLU A 407 -24.68 12.75 24.73
C GLU A 407 -25.27 11.35 24.92
N ARG A 408 -26.52 11.29 25.40
CA ARG A 408 -27.27 10.03 25.49
C ARG A 408 -27.53 9.48 24.08
N GLY A 409 -26.94 8.33 23.78
CA GLY A 409 -27.07 7.64 22.49
C GLY A 409 -25.84 7.72 21.59
N TRP A 410 -24.78 8.44 21.99
CA TRP A 410 -23.49 8.35 21.29
C TRP A 410 -22.91 6.94 21.33
N SER A 411 -22.40 6.47 20.19
CA SER A 411 -21.59 5.25 20.16
C SER A 411 -20.17 5.53 20.69
N GLN A 412 -19.39 4.48 20.97
CA GLN A 412 -17.99 4.64 21.37
C GLN A 412 -17.18 5.45 20.34
N ASP A 413 -17.50 5.32 19.06
CA ASP A 413 -16.80 6.03 17.99
C ASP A 413 -17.20 7.53 17.91
N HIS A 414 -18.45 7.89 18.28
CA HIS A 414 -18.82 9.30 18.45
C HIS A 414 -17.97 9.96 19.55
N HIS A 415 -17.83 9.29 20.71
CA HIS A 415 -16.97 9.77 21.79
C HIS A 415 -15.51 9.89 21.35
N ARG A 416 -14.96 8.88 20.66
CA ARG A 416 -13.57 8.89 20.16
C ARG A 416 -13.31 10.00 19.15
N LEU A 417 -14.22 10.20 18.19
CA LEU A 417 -14.05 11.18 17.14
C LEU A 417 -14.22 12.62 17.66
N TYR A 418 -15.18 12.85 18.54
CA TYR A 418 -15.32 14.13 19.24
C TYR A 418 -14.12 14.43 20.14
N GLU A 419 -13.62 13.45 20.92
CA GLU A 419 -12.38 13.61 21.69
C GLU A 419 -11.17 13.93 20.79
N LEU A 420 -11.06 13.29 19.61
CA LEU A 420 -10.01 13.57 18.66
C LEU A 420 -10.07 15.01 18.16
N VAL A 421 -11.24 15.48 17.69
CA VAL A 421 -11.44 16.85 17.21
C VAL A 421 -11.14 17.89 18.30
N VAL A 422 -11.68 17.71 19.51
CA VAL A 422 -11.45 18.64 20.63
C VAL A 422 -9.99 18.69 21.04
N ARG A 423 -9.34 17.54 21.28
CA ARG A 423 -7.93 17.51 21.69
C ARG A 423 -7.01 18.02 20.59
N HIS A 424 -7.33 17.76 19.33
CA HIS A 424 -6.57 18.28 18.20
C HIS A 424 -6.65 19.80 18.13
N PHE A 425 -7.85 20.38 18.26
CA PHE A 425 -8.03 21.82 18.36
C PHE A 425 -7.22 22.44 19.52
N LEU A 426 -7.34 21.88 20.74
CA LEU A 426 -6.57 22.32 21.91
C LEU A 426 -5.05 22.18 21.73
N ALA A 427 -4.60 21.24 20.90
CA ALA A 427 -3.20 21.08 20.54
C ALA A 427 -2.72 22.15 19.55
N CYS A 428 -3.52 22.46 18.52
CA CYS A 428 -3.19 23.46 17.51
C CYS A 428 -2.91 24.84 18.12
N VAL A 429 -3.69 25.23 19.13
CA VAL A 429 -3.59 26.51 19.85
C VAL A 429 -2.55 26.51 21.00
N SER A 430 -1.75 25.45 21.13
CA SER A 430 -0.76 25.27 22.19
C SER A 430 0.68 25.50 21.70
N GLN A 431 1.62 25.78 22.61
CA GLN A 431 3.05 25.79 22.32
C GLN A 431 3.58 24.41 21.87
N PRO A 432 4.62 24.36 21.01
CA PRO A 432 5.29 23.11 20.65
C PRO A 432 5.93 22.44 21.87
N ALA A 433 6.11 21.13 21.81
CA ALA A 433 6.93 20.45 22.80
C ALA A 433 8.41 20.79 22.58
N VAL A 434 9.14 21.03 23.67
CA VAL A 434 10.56 21.42 23.66
C VAL A 434 11.40 20.27 24.19
N GLY A 435 12.48 19.92 23.50
CA GLY A 435 13.35 18.82 23.88
C GLY A 435 14.80 19.03 23.46
N ALA A 436 15.73 18.61 24.31
CA ALA A 436 17.14 18.58 23.97
C ALA A 436 17.51 17.22 23.37
N VAL A 437 18.10 17.25 22.17
CA VAL A 437 18.79 16.10 21.59
C VAL A 437 20.28 16.26 21.85
N THR A 438 20.92 15.22 22.39
CA THR A 438 22.38 15.13 22.55
C THR A 438 22.86 13.98 21.69
N THR A 439 23.64 14.30 20.65
CA THR A 439 24.30 13.34 19.78
C THR A 439 25.76 13.22 20.19
N VAL A 440 26.22 11.99 20.40
CA VAL A 440 27.61 11.66 20.72
C VAL A 440 28.17 10.82 19.58
N GLU A 441 29.28 11.26 19.00
CA GLU A 441 29.99 10.56 17.94
C GLU A 441 31.32 10.05 18.50
N ILE A 442 31.65 8.80 18.19
CA ILE A 442 32.87 8.12 18.60
C ILE A 442 33.62 7.59 17.37
N ASP A 443 34.93 7.61 17.44
CA ASP A 443 35.84 6.95 16.50
C ASP A 443 36.38 5.67 17.13
N ILE A 444 36.36 4.56 16.38
CA ILE A 444 37.05 3.31 16.70
C ILE A 444 37.81 2.91 15.43
N ALA A 445 39.15 2.84 15.48
CA ALA A 445 40.00 2.48 14.35
C ALA A 445 39.76 3.29 13.05
N GLY A 446 39.31 4.55 13.15
CA GLY A 446 38.96 5.40 11.99
C GLY A 446 37.52 5.20 11.48
N GLU A 447 36.73 4.32 12.10
CA GLU A 447 35.31 4.14 11.81
C GLU A 447 34.44 4.91 12.81
N LEU A 448 33.49 5.69 12.29
CA LEU A 448 32.63 6.56 13.09
C LEU A 448 31.33 5.87 13.48
N PHE A 449 30.93 6.01 14.74
CA PHE A 449 29.65 5.55 15.27
C PHE A 449 28.95 6.71 15.99
N SER A 450 27.63 6.75 15.97
CA SER A 450 26.85 7.79 16.65
C SER A 450 25.73 7.20 17.51
N THR A 451 25.45 7.85 18.64
CA THR A 451 24.25 7.62 19.42
C THR A 451 23.56 8.95 19.71
N SER A 452 22.25 8.92 19.94
CA SER A 452 21.48 10.13 20.26
C SER A 452 20.49 9.89 21.38
N GLY A 453 20.62 10.68 22.44
CA GLY A 453 19.63 10.80 23.50
C GLY A 453 18.69 11.97 23.26
N ARG A 454 17.41 11.82 23.60
CA ARG A 454 16.43 12.93 23.66
C ARG A 454 15.80 13.01 25.04
N MET A 455 15.93 14.17 25.65
CA MET A 455 15.21 14.56 26.87
C MET A 455 14.13 15.60 26.53
N ILE A 456 12.88 15.34 26.92
CA ILE A 456 11.80 16.31 26.76
C ILE A 456 11.90 17.32 27.92
N LEU A 457 12.08 18.60 27.59
CA LEU A 457 12.19 19.70 28.55
C LEU A 457 10.82 20.27 28.92
N ALA A 458 9.94 20.40 27.92
CA ALA A 458 8.55 20.83 28.11
C ALA A 458 7.63 20.02 27.18
N ARG A 459 6.58 19.40 27.74
CA ARG A 459 5.65 18.56 26.98
C ARG A 459 4.62 19.37 26.20
N ASN A 460 4.17 20.49 26.76
CA ASN A 460 3.22 21.44 26.17
C ASN A 460 2.03 20.72 25.52
N TYR A 461 1.85 20.81 24.19
CA TYR A 461 0.69 20.18 23.51
C TYR A 461 0.58 18.66 23.72
N LEU A 462 1.68 17.95 24.02
CA LEU A 462 1.69 16.49 24.27
C LEU A 462 1.01 16.09 25.59
N ASP A 463 0.62 17.04 26.44
CA ASP A 463 -0.18 16.77 27.65
C ASP A 463 -1.67 16.69 27.32
N VAL A 464 -2.15 17.41 26.29
CA VAL A 464 -3.55 17.30 25.82
C VAL A 464 -3.69 16.33 24.65
N TYR A 465 -2.69 16.24 23.77
CA TYR A 465 -2.77 15.43 22.54
C TYR A 465 -2.20 14.01 22.71
N ARG A 466 -2.88 13.21 23.55
CA ARG A 466 -2.48 11.84 23.95
C ARG A 466 -2.28 10.83 22.81
N PHE A 467 -2.70 11.16 21.58
CA PHE A 467 -2.55 10.31 20.39
C PHE A 467 -1.14 10.35 19.80
N GLU A 468 -0.35 11.35 20.17
CA GLU A 468 1.05 11.46 19.78
C GLU A 468 1.97 11.29 20.97
N SER A 469 2.98 10.44 20.82
CA SER A 469 4.18 10.49 21.66
C SER A 469 5.28 11.28 20.94
N TRP A 470 6.28 11.72 21.71
CA TRP A 470 7.58 12.10 21.14
C TRP A 470 8.66 11.09 21.49
N GLY A 471 8.46 10.29 22.55
CA GLY A 471 9.45 9.35 23.06
C GLY A 471 10.69 10.04 23.65
N GLY A 472 11.54 9.26 24.29
CA GLY A 472 12.80 9.74 24.85
C GLY A 472 13.75 8.57 25.11
N SER A 473 15.01 8.78 24.79
CA SER A 473 16.13 7.92 25.14
C SER A 473 17.08 8.77 25.97
N THR A 474 17.34 8.41 27.22
CA THR A 474 18.46 8.99 27.95
C THR A 474 19.71 8.23 27.60
N ILE A 475 20.80 8.95 27.30
CA ILE A 475 22.14 8.38 27.18
C ILE A 475 23.00 8.87 28.36
N PRO A 476 23.96 8.05 28.83
CA PRO A 476 25.06 8.49 29.68
C PRO A 476 25.75 9.78 29.21
N THR A 477 26.42 10.45 30.15
CA THR A 477 27.19 11.66 29.83
C THR A 477 28.54 11.29 29.24
N TYR A 478 28.90 11.91 28.11
CA TYR A 478 30.21 11.78 27.47
C TYR A 478 30.88 13.15 27.31
N ALA A 479 32.20 13.19 27.47
CA ALA A 479 33.02 14.38 27.22
C ALA A 479 33.80 14.23 25.91
N SER A 480 34.00 15.32 25.16
CA SER A 480 34.88 15.30 23.98
C SER A 480 36.32 14.97 24.40
N GLY A 481 36.97 14.07 23.64
CA GLY A 481 38.28 13.50 23.96
C GLY A 481 38.25 12.38 25.01
N GLN A 482 37.09 12.02 25.57
CA GLN A 482 36.97 10.86 26.46
C GLN A 482 37.29 9.58 25.67
N GLN A 483 38.09 8.69 26.27
CA GLN A 483 38.35 7.35 25.74
C GLN A 483 37.71 6.29 26.63
N PHE A 484 37.19 5.24 26.00
CA PHE A 484 36.63 4.07 26.68
C PHE A 484 36.75 2.82 25.79
N VAL A 485 36.61 1.64 26.39
CA VAL A 485 36.51 0.38 25.63
C VAL A 485 35.02 0.00 25.57
N PRO A 486 34.44 -0.27 24.38
CA PRO A 486 33.07 -0.78 24.27
C PRO A 486 32.83 -2.03 25.11
N THR A 487 31.66 -2.12 25.71
CA THR A 487 31.21 -3.33 26.42
C THR A 487 30.88 -4.45 25.45
N THR A 488 30.33 -4.10 24.28
CA THR A 488 30.18 -5.02 23.15
C THR A 488 30.55 -4.32 21.86
N LEU A 489 31.19 -5.07 20.96
CA LEU A 489 31.37 -4.72 19.56
C LEU A 489 31.01 -5.96 18.76
N THR A 490 30.00 -5.88 17.90
CA THR A 490 29.48 -7.04 17.14
C THR A 490 29.36 -6.71 15.65
N LEU A 491 29.53 -7.73 14.81
CA LEU A 491 29.22 -7.67 13.39
C LEU A 491 27.89 -8.39 13.17
N ASP A 492 26.80 -7.63 13.15
CA ASP A 492 25.46 -8.17 13.06
C ASP A 492 25.04 -8.29 11.59
N SER A 493 24.47 -9.44 11.22
CA SER A 493 23.86 -9.64 9.90
C SER A 493 22.38 -9.28 9.92
N GLY A 494 21.91 -8.63 8.87
CA GLY A 494 20.51 -8.36 8.59
C GLY A 494 20.14 -8.72 7.15
N VAL A 495 18.85 -8.63 6.85
CA VAL A 495 18.30 -8.89 5.51
C VAL A 495 17.31 -7.79 5.18
N THR A 496 17.37 -7.23 3.96
CA THR A 496 16.42 -6.19 3.53
C THR A 496 14.99 -6.74 3.48
N ARG A 497 14.02 -5.89 3.81
CA ARG A 497 12.60 -6.25 3.84
C ARG A 497 11.81 -5.31 2.93
N PRO A 498 10.76 -5.80 2.26
CA PRO A 498 9.88 -4.95 1.48
C PRO A 498 9.06 -4.01 2.40
N PRO A 499 8.50 -2.92 1.86
CA PRO A 499 7.54 -2.10 2.59
C PRO A 499 6.28 -2.91 2.95
N PRO A 500 5.55 -2.53 4.02
CA PRO A 500 4.29 -3.18 4.35
C PRO A 500 3.19 -2.87 3.32
N LEU A 501 2.20 -3.78 3.21
CA LEU A 501 0.92 -3.51 2.55
C LEU A 501 0.30 -2.21 3.09
N LEU A 502 -0.36 -1.46 2.22
CA LEU A 502 -0.95 -0.15 2.56
C LEU A 502 -2.03 -0.32 3.64
N SER A 503 -1.94 0.45 4.72
CA SER A 503 -3.12 0.73 5.55
C SER A 503 -4.03 1.75 4.85
N GLU A 504 -5.23 1.96 5.38
CA GLU A 504 -6.15 2.97 4.85
C GLU A 504 -5.60 4.40 4.98
N ALA A 505 -4.88 4.71 6.07
CA ALA A 505 -4.17 5.98 6.19
C ALA A 505 -3.02 6.14 5.17
N ASP A 506 -2.38 5.04 4.76
CA ASP A 506 -1.34 5.07 3.71
C ASP A 506 -1.97 5.25 2.32
N LEU A 507 -3.08 4.55 2.04
CA LEU A 507 -3.82 4.69 0.77
C LEU A 507 -4.40 6.10 0.60
N LEU A 508 -5.01 6.67 1.65
CA LEU A 508 -5.40 8.07 1.69
C LEU A 508 -4.22 9.01 1.42
N SER A 509 -3.03 8.70 1.98
CA SER A 509 -1.82 9.50 1.74
C SER A 509 -1.31 9.40 0.30
N CYS A 510 -1.49 8.25 -0.38
CA CYS A 510 -1.19 8.10 -1.81
C CYS A 510 -2.17 8.89 -2.69
N MET A 511 -3.48 8.81 -2.41
CA MET A 511 -4.51 9.53 -3.16
C MET A 511 -4.35 11.05 -3.06
N ASP A 512 -4.15 11.55 -1.83
CA ASP A 512 -3.89 12.94 -1.49
C ASP A 512 -2.64 13.50 -2.19
N LYS A 513 -1.50 12.80 -2.07
CA LYS A 513 -0.24 13.18 -2.73
C LYS A 513 -0.35 13.28 -4.25
N GLU A 514 -1.10 12.38 -4.87
CA GLU A 514 -1.25 12.32 -6.32
C GLU A 514 -2.49 13.10 -6.83
N GLY A 515 -3.21 13.80 -5.95
CA GLY A 515 -4.31 14.69 -6.31
C GLY A 515 -5.55 14.01 -6.89
N ILE A 516 -5.95 12.84 -6.38
CA ILE A 516 -7.16 12.12 -6.81
C ILE A 516 -8.16 11.91 -5.67
N GLY A 517 -9.46 12.00 -5.96
CA GLY A 517 -10.50 11.88 -4.92
C GLY A 517 -10.63 13.14 -4.04
N THR A 518 -10.36 14.31 -4.62
CA THR A 518 -10.56 15.64 -4.01
C THR A 518 -12.02 15.89 -3.63
N ASP A 519 -12.33 17.04 -3.02
CA ASP A 519 -13.68 17.37 -2.53
C ASP A 519 -14.24 16.35 -1.52
N ALA A 520 -13.36 15.78 -0.68
CA ALA A 520 -13.71 14.73 0.30
C ALA A 520 -14.45 13.54 -0.33
N THR A 521 -13.92 12.96 -1.42
CA THR A 521 -14.49 11.78 -2.09
C THR A 521 -13.64 10.50 -1.94
N MET A 522 -12.46 10.58 -1.32
CA MET A 522 -11.54 9.45 -1.17
C MET A 522 -12.19 8.23 -0.50
N HIS A 523 -12.95 8.42 0.59
CA HIS A 523 -13.64 7.33 1.28
C HIS A 523 -14.60 6.56 0.38
N ASP A 524 -15.31 7.23 -0.52
CA ASP A 524 -16.26 6.60 -1.44
C ASP A 524 -15.53 5.75 -2.49
N HIS A 525 -14.35 6.19 -2.94
CA HIS A 525 -13.53 5.40 -3.86
C HIS A 525 -12.90 4.18 -3.18
N ILE A 526 -12.38 4.34 -1.96
CA ILE A 526 -11.85 3.24 -1.15
C ILE A 526 -12.94 2.21 -0.84
N LYS A 527 -14.13 2.67 -0.43
CA LYS A 527 -15.29 1.80 -0.19
C LYS A 527 -15.68 1.01 -1.44
N LYS A 528 -15.78 1.68 -2.60
CA LYS A 528 -16.10 1.04 -3.89
C LYS A 528 -15.11 -0.05 -4.29
N LEU A 529 -13.86 -0.05 -3.82
CA LEU A 529 -12.93 -1.17 -4.06
C LEU A 529 -13.26 -2.42 -3.24
N LEU A 530 -13.70 -2.22 -2.00
CA LEU A 530 -14.09 -3.29 -1.09
C LEU A 530 -15.45 -3.87 -1.49
N ASP A 531 -16.45 -3.01 -1.72
CA ASP A 531 -17.82 -3.40 -2.14
C ASP A 531 -17.83 -4.17 -3.49
N ARG A 532 -16.80 -3.96 -4.33
CA ARG A 532 -16.65 -4.63 -5.64
C ARG A 532 -15.65 -5.78 -5.62
N PHE A 533 -15.13 -6.14 -4.43
CA PHE A 533 -14.16 -7.23 -4.24
C PHE A 533 -12.91 -7.13 -5.13
N TYR A 534 -12.42 -5.92 -5.42
CA TYR A 534 -11.12 -5.71 -6.08
C TYR A 534 -9.95 -5.66 -5.11
N ALA A 535 -10.22 -5.27 -3.87
CA ALA A 535 -9.28 -5.40 -2.77
C ALA A 535 -10.02 -5.93 -1.54
N THR A 536 -9.26 -6.51 -0.61
CA THR A 536 -9.74 -6.91 0.71
C THR A 536 -8.85 -6.32 1.78
N LYS A 537 -9.32 -6.30 3.04
CA LYS A 537 -8.51 -5.91 4.20
C LYS A 537 -8.12 -7.16 4.99
N ASP A 538 -6.84 -7.24 5.36
CA ASP A 538 -6.34 -8.27 6.29
C ASP A 538 -6.79 -8.01 7.74
N ALA A 539 -6.43 -8.90 8.66
CA ALA A 539 -6.72 -8.74 10.10
C ALA A 539 -6.04 -7.51 10.74
N ASN A 540 -5.07 -6.89 10.06
CA ASN A 540 -4.40 -5.65 10.46
C ASN A 540 -4.96 -4.42 9.73
N THR A 541 -6.11 -4.55 9.05
CA THR A 541 -6.77 -3.49 8.24
C THR A 541 -5.93 -2.95 7.08
N ARG A 542 -4.99 -3.74 6.55
CA ARG A 542 -4.18 -3.42 5.36
C ARG A 542 -4.78 -4.01 4.10
N PHE A 543 -4.62 -3.32 2.98
CA PHE A 543 -5.16 -3.72 1.69
C PHE A 543 -4.29 -4.78 1.00
N THR A 544 -4.94 -5.83 0.51
CA THR A 544 -4.40 -6.80 -0.46
C THR A 544 -5.32 -6.80 -1.68
N PRO A 545 -4.80 -6.77 -2.92
CA PRO A 545 -5.66 -6.94 -4.09
C PRO A 545 -6.28 -8.34 -4.09
N THR A 546 -7.45 -8.50 -4.70
CA THR A 546 -7.95 -9.82 -5.07
C THR A 546 -7.38 -10.22 -6.42
N ASN A 547 -7.41 -11.52 -6.75
CA ASN A 547 -7.07 -12.01 -8.09
C ASN A 547 -7.77 -11.23 -9.21
N LEU A 548 -9.03 -10.82 -9.00
CA LEU A 548 -9.79 -10.02 -9.97
C LEU A 548 -9.26 -8.58 -10.08
N GLY A 549 -8.92 -7.95 -8.96
CA GLY A 549 -8.33 -6.61 -8.96
C GLY A 549 -6.95 -6.59 -9.60
N GLU A 550 -6.13 -7.60 -9.31
CA GLU A 550 -4.79 -7.76 -9.89
C GLU A 550 -4.86 -8.07 -11.40
N ALA A 551 -5.72 -9.01 -11.82
CA ALA A 551 -5.94 -9.34 -13.24
C ALA A 551 -6.37 -8.12 -14.06
N LEU A 552 -7.27 -7.28 -13.54
CA LEU A 552 -7.71 -6.07 -14.22
C LEU A 552 -6.56 -5.04 -14.34
N VAL A 553 -5.79 -4.80 -13.28
CA VAL A 553 -4.65 -3.86 -13.35
C VAL A 553 -3.57 -4.36 -14.31
N MET A 554 -3.19 -5.64 -14.23
CA MET A 554 -2.24 -6.29 -15.14
C MET A 554 -2.69 -6.21 -16.59
N GLY A 555 -3.93 -6.62 -16.89
CA GLY A 555 -4.45 -6.68 -18.26
C GLY A 555 -4.59 -5.31 -18.94
N TYR A 556 -4.72 -4.22 -18.18
CA TYR A 556 -4.63 -2.86 -18.71
C TYR A 556 -3.19 -2.32 -18.77
N ASP A 557 -2.27 -2.67 -17.85
CA ASP A 557 -0.84 -2.27 -17.93
C ASP A 557 -0.15 -2.90 -19.15
N ASP A 558 -0.45 -4.18 -19.43
CA ASP A 558 0.07 -4.95 -20.57
C ASP A 558 -0.36 -4.42 -21.94
N MET A 559 -1.28 -3.45 -22.00
CA MET A 559 -1.61 -2.72 -23.23
C MET A 559 -0.57 -1.64 -23.58
N GLY A 560 0.42 -1.41 -22.71
CA GLY A 560 1.52 -0.47 -22.94
C GLY A 560 1.27 0.96 -22.47
N TYR A 561 0.14 1.24 -21.82
CA TYR A 561 -0.15 2.53 -21.19
C TYR A 561 -0.75 2.34 -19.79
N LYS A 562 -0.26 3.11 -18.83
CA LYS A 562 -0.57 2.89 -17.41
C LYS A 562 -1.89 3.54 -17.00
N LEU A 563 -3.02 2.98 -17.46
CA LEU A 563 -4.36 3.49 -17.14
C LEU A 563 -4.67 3.48 -15.63
N TRP A 564 -4.01 2.60 -14.88
CA TRP A 564 -4.09 2.53 -13.42
C TRP A 564 -3.22 3.59 -12.70
N LYS A 565 -2.43 4.40 -13.41
CA LYS A 565 -1.70 5.52 -12.78
C LYS A 565 -2.61 6.73 -12.59
N PRO A 566 -2.45 7.48 -11.48
CA PRO A 566 -3.39 8.54 -11.10
C PRO A 566 -3.39 9.74 -12.06
N HIS A 567 -2.37 9.92 -12.88
CA HIS A 567 -2.11 11.15 -13.65
C HIS A 567 -3.30 11.63 -14.51
N LEU A 568 -4.01 10.72 -15.20
CA LEU A 568 -5.19 11.10 -16.00
C LEU A 568 -6.35 11.58 -15.11
N ARG A 569 -6.55 10.95 -13.94
CA ARG A 569 -7.58 11.40 -13.00
C ARG A 569 -7.19 12.72 -12.34
N ALA A 570 -5.94 12.87 -11.92
CA ALA A 570 -5.43 14.11 -11.32
C ALA A 570 -5.60 15.31 -12.26
N LEU A 571 -5.37 15.11 -13.57
CA LEU A 571 -5.67 16.11 -14.58
C LEU A 571 -7.17 16.43 -14.64
N MET A 572 -8.05 15.44 -14.59
CA MET A 572 -9.50 15.68 -14.52
C MET A 572 -9.90 16.47 -13.26
N GLU A 573 -9.39 16.12 -12.07
CA GLU A 573 -9.69 16.86 -10.82
C GLU A 573 -9.23 18.32 -10.92
N HIS A 574 -8.04 18.57 -11.49
CA HIS A 574 -7.52 19.91 -11.74
C HIS A 574 -8.41 20.70 -12.72
N GLU A 575 -8.86 20.08 -13.81
CA GLU A 575 -9.76 20.71 -14.79
C GLU A 575 -11.13 21.04 -14.16
N MET A 576 -11.67 20.16 -13.31
CA MET A 576 -12.92 20.40 -12.59
C MET A 576 -12.77 21.50 -11.52
N LYS A 577 -11.61 21.58 -10.86
CA LYS A 577 -11.26 22.73 -10.00
C LYS A 577 -11.25 24.04 -10.79
N ALA A 578 -10.66 24.05 -11.99
CA ALA A 578 -10.67 25.22 -12.88
C ALA A 578 -12.10 25.63 -13.34
N VAL A 579 -13.05 24.69 -13.44
CA VAL A 579 -14.48 25.02 -13.61
C VAL A 579 -15.05 25.69 -12.36
N SER A 580 -14.75 25.15 -11.17
CA SER A 580 -15.24 25.70 -9.89
C SER A 580 -14.75 27.13 -9.60
N GLU A 581 -13.55 27.47 -10.10
CA GLU A 581 -12.92 28.80 -10.02
C GLU A 581 -13.37 29.75 -11.15
N GLY A 582 -14.18 29.27 -12.10
CA GLY A 582 -14.66 30.05 -13.25
C GLY A 582 -13.60 30.30 -14.34
N ILE A 583 -12.45 29.63 -14.27
CA ILE A 583 -11.33 29.75 -15.22
C ILE A 583 -11.64 29.03 -16.54
N LYS A 584 -12.31 27.87 -16.46
CA LYS A 584 -12.72 27.06 -17.62
C LYS A 584 -14.23 26.83 -17.66
N ARG A 585 -14.75 26.56 -18.85
CA ARG A 585 -16.16 26.18 -19.03
C ARG A 585 -16.36 24.67 -18.89
N LYS A 586 -17.47 24.26 -18.29
CA LYS A 586 -17.89 22.85 -18.19
C LYS A 586 -17.81 22.12 -19.54
N ASP A 587 -18.38 22.71 -20.60
CA ASP A 587 -18.48 22.08 -21.92
C ASP A 587 -17.10 21.80 -22.55
N GLU A 588 -16.12 22.67 -22.29
CA GLU A 588 -14.73 22.55 -22.75
C GLU A 588 -14.02 21.39 -22.04
N VAL A 589 -14.10 21.36 -20.71
CA VAL A 589 -13.54 20.29 -19.86
C VAL A 589 -14.16 18.94 -20.19
N LEU A 590 -15.49 18.88 -20.35
CA LEU A 590 -16.19 17.68 -20.80
C LEU A 590 -15.64 17.17 -22.13
N ALA A 591 -15.58 18.04 -23.15
CA ALA A 591 -15.09 17.64 -24.47
C ALA A 591 -13.65 17.10 -24.41
N THR A 592 -12.74 17.79 -23.70
CA THR A 592 -11.33 17.39 -23.60
C THR A 592 -11.16 16.07 -22.82
N CYS A 593 -11.72 15.96 -21.62
CA CYS A 593 -11.57 14.77 -20.78
C CYS A 593 -12.21 13.52 -21.42
N LEU A 594 -13.40 13.68 -22.02
CA LEU A 594 -14.07 12.57 -22.71
C LEU A 594 -13.35 12.16 -24.00
N GLN A 595 -12.77 13.10 -24.76
CA GLN A 595 -11.96 12.77 -25.94
C GLN A 595 -10.72 11.96 -25.56
N GLN A 596 -9.97 12.39 -24.53
CA GLN A 596 -8.79 11.66 -24.05
C GLN A 596 -9.15 10.24 -23.61
N MET A 597 -10.18 10.09 -22.76
CA MET A 597 -10.57 8.78 -22.25
C MET A 597 -11.21 7.89 -23.33
N LYS A 598 -11.85 8.48 -24.35
CA LYS A 598 -12.35 7.73 -25.53
C LYS A 598 -11.21 7.14 -26.35
N SER A 599 -10.07 7.84 -26.47
CA SER A 599 -8.87 7.27 -27.10
C SER A 599 -8.34 6.07 -26.31
N CYS A 600 -8.22 6.18 -24.98
CA CYS A 600 -7.85 5.05 -24.11
C CYS A 600 -8.83 3.88 -24.25
N PHE A 601 -10.15 4.15 -24.31
CA PHE A 601 -11.17 3.11 -24.49
C PHE A 601 -11.06 2.40 -25.84
N LEU A 602 -10.82 3.13 -26.93
CA LEU A 602 -10.63 2.56 -28.26
C LEU A 602 -9.39 1.67 -28.33
N ASP A 603 -8.29 2.09 -27.68
CA ASP A 603 -7.09 1.28 -27.59
C ASP A 603 -7.30 0.03 -26.72
N ALA A 604 -7.95 0.16 -25.55
CA ALA A 604 -8.36 -0.98 -24.71
C ALA A 604 -9.21 -2.01 -25.47
N ARG A 605 -10.10 -1.54 -26.35
CA ARG A 605 -10.91 -2.41 -27.21
C ARG A 605 -10.09 -3.11 -28.28
N PHE A 606 -9.07 -2.46 -28.82
CA PHE A 606 -8.14 -3.04 -29.80
C PHE A 606 -7.25 -4.10 -29.12
N ASN A 607 -6.65 -3.75 -27.98
CA ASN A 607 -5.75 -4.58 -27.18
C ASN A 607 -6.47 -5.53 -26.19
N LYS A 608 -7.78 -5.74 -26.38
CA LYS A 608 -8.66 -6.51 -25.46
C LYS A 608 -8.17 -7.92 -25.12
N GLN A 609 -7.32 -8.52 -25.96
CA GLN A 609 -6.72 -9.83 -25.72
C GLN A 609 -5.85 -9.85 -24.45
N LYS A 610 -5.26 -8.71 -24.07
CA LYS A 610 -4.50 -8.57 -22.81
C LYS A 610 -5.35 -8.75 -21.56
N LEU A 611 -6.63 -8.39 -21.62
CA LEU A 611 -7.57 -8.68 -20.52
C LEU A 611 -7.88 -10.19 -20.42
N PHE A 612 -7.92 -10.93 -21.53
CA PHE A 612 -8.03 -12.39 -21.48
C PHE A 612 -6.76 -13.03 -20.92
N GLU A 613 -5.59 -12.66 -21.45
CA GLU A 613 -4.29 -13.17 -21.00
C GLU A 613 -4.11 -12.96 -19.49
N ALA A 614 -4.42 -11.77 -18.96
CA ALA A 614 -4.30 -11.47 -17.54
C ALA A 614 -5.35 -12.19 -16.67
N MET A 615 -6.57 -12.40 -17.18
CA MET A 615 -7.60 -13.18 -16.47
C MET A 615 -7.27 -14.68 -16.45
N GLU A 616 -6.66 -15.23 -17.51
CA GLU A 616 -6.22 -16.64 -17.60
C GLU A 616 -5.13 -17.01 -16.59
N VAL A 617 -4.38 -16.03 -16.06
CA VAL A 617 -3.42 -16.25 -14.96
C VAL A 617 -4.13 -16.74 -13.68
N PHE A 618 -5.38 -16.32 -13.45
CA PHE A 618 -6.07 -16.52 -12.17
C PHE A 618 -7.41 -17.26 -12.26
N PHE A 619 -8.08 -17.27 -13.42
CA PHE A 619 -9.44 -17.78 -13.59
C PHE A 619 -9.53 -18.78 -14.74
N GLU A 620 -10.28 -19.87 -14.53
CA GLU A 620 -10.57 -20.84 -15.59
C GLU A 620 -11.61 -20.26 -16.57
N ARG A 621 -11.42 -20.49 -17.86
CA ARG A 621 -12.42 -20.10 -18.87
C ARG A 621 -13.74 -20.82 -18.64
N SER A 622 -14.85 -20.09 -18.77
CA SER A 622 -16.19 -20.69 -18.81
C SER A 622 -16.36 -21.47 -20.11
N ASN A 623 -16.87 -22.70 -20.02
CA ASN A 623 -17.19 -23.52 -21.19
C ASN A 623 -18.45 -22.98 -21.89
N GLY A 624 -18.28 -21.93 -22.69
CA GLY A 624 -19.33 -21.40 -23.55
C GLY A 624 -19.73 -22.43 -24.62
N SER A 625 -20.97 -22.89 -24.57
CA SER A 625 -21.57 -23.78 -25.57
C SER A 625 -21.76 -23.03 -26.90
N GLY A 626 -20.74 -23.07 -27.76
CA GLY A 626 -20.70 -22.25 -28.96
C GLY A 626 -19.59 -22.59 -29.95
N GLY A 627 -19.50 -23.86 -30.38
CA GLY A 627 -18.86 -24.22 -31.65
C GLY A 627 -17.33 -24.24 -31.66
N ASP A 628 -16.72 -25.15 -30.91
CA ASP A 628 -15.66 -25.99 -31.48
C ASP A 628 -15.55 -27.32 -30.72
N GLU A 629 -15.67 -28.46 -31.42
CA GLU A 629 -15.47 -29.80 -30.84
C GLU A 629 -13.97 -30.13 -30.72
N ASN A 630 -13.22 -29.28 -30.04
CA ASN A 630 -11.91 -29.65 -29.51
C ASN A 630 -12.03 -29.91 -28.01
N HIS A 631 -12.60 -31.08 -27.68
CA HIS A 631 -12.32 -31.71 -26.40
C HIS A 631 -10.81 -31.71 -26.18
N ALA A 632 -10.37 -31.33 -24.98
CA ALA A 632 -8.98 -31.48 -24.57
C ALA A 632 -8.63 -32.98 -24.43
N VAL A 633 -8.40 -33.63 -25.57
CA VAL A 633 -7.78 -34.95 -25.66
C VAL A 633 -6.32 -34.75 -25.28
N GLY A 634 -6.05 -34.72 -23.98
CA GLY A 634 -4.71 -34.99 -23.49
C GLY A 634 -4.24 -36.30 -24.10
N GLU A 635 -3.01 -36.34 -24.59
CA GLU A 635 -2.54 -37.47 -25.38
C GLU A 635 -2.61 -38.77 -24.56
N VAL A 636 -3.17 -39.83 -25.15
CA VAL A 636 -3.42 -41.10 -24.48
C VAL A 636 -2.10 -41.81 -24.20
N VAL A 637 -1.81 -42.03 -22.92
CA VAL A 637 -0.56 -42.67 -22.48
C VAL A 637 -0.76 -44.18 -22.33
N GLN A 638 -1.85 -44.63 -21.71
CA GLN A 638 -2.20 -46.06 -21.60
C GLN A 638 -3.68 -46.24 -21.24
N ARG A 639 -4.19 -47.48 -21.31
CA ARG A 639 -5.49 -47.83 -20.72
C ARG A 639 -5.41 -47.78 -19.19
N CYS A 640 -6.46 -47.29 -18.52
CA CYS A 640 -6.47 -47.23 -17.06
C CYS A 640 -6.49 -48.64 -16.45
N ARG A 641 -5.42 -49.01 -15.73
CA ARG A 641 -5.30 -50.34 -15.10
C ARG A 641 -6.25 -50.55 -13.92
N LEU A 642 -6.79 -49.47 -13.33
CA LEU A 642 -7.69 -49.54 -12.17
C LEU A 642 -9.16 -49.80 -12.55
N CYS A 643 -9.70 -49.09 -13.55
CA CYS A 643 -11.09 -49.27 -14.00
C CYS A 643 -11.23 -50.07 -15.31
N GLN A 644 -10.18 -50.15 -16.14
CA GLN A 644 -10.18 -50.82 -17.46
C GLN A 644 -11.16 -50.23 -18.51
N ASP A 645 -12.10 -49.38 -18.09
CA ASP A 645 -13.14 -48.75 -18.93
C ASP A 645 -12.75 -47.40 -19.56
N SER A 646 -11.64 -46.77 -19.13
CA SER A 646 -11.23 -45.45 -19.61
C SER A 646 -9.72 -45.35 -19.81
N ASP A 647 -9.29 -44.35 -20.57
CA ASP A 647 -7.87 -44.12 -20.85
C ASP A 647 -7.22 -43.17 -19.83
N MET A 648 -5.90 -43.28 -19.71
CA MET A 648 -5.04 -42.42 -18.89
C MET A 648 -4.33 -41.43 -19.82
N VAL A 649 -4.49 -40.13 -19.57
CA VAL A 649 -3.97 -39.06 -20.43
C VAL A 649 -2.99 -38.16 -19.66
N LEU A 650 -1.98 -37.64 -20.36
CA LEU A 650 -1.05 -36.65 -19.80
C LEU A 650 -1.79 -35.33 -19.56
N LYS A 651 -1.61 -34.74 -18.38
CA LYS A 651 -2.20 -33.47 -17.95
C LYS A 651 -1.17 -32.64 -17.19
N ARG A 652 -1.37 -31.32 -17.17
CA ARG A 652 -0.62 -30.37 -16.34
C ARG A 652 -1.56 -29.82 -15.25
N ASN A 653 -1.09 -29.77 -14.01
CA ASN A 653 -1.80 -29.24 -12.86
C ASN A 653 -1.76 -27.70 -12.83
N ARG A 654 -2.65 -27.11 -12.02
CA ARG A 654 -2.62 -25.68 -11.66
C ARG A 654 -1.28 -25.26 -11.02
N ASP A 655 -0.63 -26.15 -10.29
CA ASP A 655 0.72 -25.95 -9.72
C ASP A 655 1.87 -26.05 -10.75
N GLY A 656 1.57 -26.09 -12.05
CA GLY A 656 2.54 -26.23 -13.15
C GLY A 656 3.14 -27.63 -13.34
N ASN A 657 3.03 -28.51 -12.35
CA ASN A 657 3.52 -29.90 -12.36
C ASN A 657 2.72 -30.82 -13.30
N TYR A 658 3.32 -31.91 -13.77
CA TYR A 658 2.66 -32.87 -14.67
C TYR A 658 2.09 -34.10 -13.92
N MET A 659 1.03 -34.68 -14.47
CA MET A 659 0.46 -35.97 -14.04
C MET A 659 -0.13 -36.74 -15.21
N VAL A 660 -0.30 -38.05 -15.07
CA VAL A 660 -1.11 -38.85 -16.01
C VAL A 660 -2.35 -39.34 -15.27
N GLY A 661 -3.54 -38.91 -15.69
CA GLY A 661 -4.80 -39.14 -14.96
C GLY A 661 -5.87 -39.83 -15.81
N CYS A 662 -6.72 -40.61 -15.15
CA CYS A 662 -7.83 -41.31 -15.80
C CYS A 662 -8.90 -40.34 -16.34
N LEU A 663 -9.38 -40.56 -17.56
CA LEU A 663 -10.54 -39.84 -18.12
C LEU A 663 -11.85 -40.17 -17.40
N GLY A 664 -11.94 -41.32 -16.72
CA GLY A 664 -13.11 -41.72 -15.92
C GLY A 664 -13.25 -40.99 -14.57
N PHE A 665 -12.43 -39.98 -14.28
CA PHE A 665 -12.58 -39.13 -13.09
C PHE A 665 -13.92 -38.35 -13.15
N PRO A 666 -14.68 -38.21 -12.04
CA PRO A 666 -14.32 -38.52 -10.65
C PRO A 666 -14.53 -39.98 -10.23
N GLN A 667 -15.11 -40.83 -11.08
CA GLN A 667 -15.53 -42.20 -10.73
C GLN A 667 -14.36 -43.18 -10.67
N CYS A 668 -13.33 -42.96 -11.50
CA CYS A 668 -12.02 -43.56 -11.37
C CYS A 668 -10.98 -42.50 -11.02
N ARG A 669 -10.44 -42.54 -9.80
CA ARG A 669 -9.44 -41.59 -9.29
C ARG A 669 -7.98 -42.03 -9.54
N ASN A 670 -7.75 -42.89 -10.53
CA ASN A 670 -6.41 -43.37 -10.84
C ASN A 670 -5.54 -42.26 -11.44
N VAL A 671 -4.36 -42.07 -10.88
CA VAL A 671 -3.40 -41.03 -11.27
C VAL A 671 -1.97 -41.51 -11.04
N VAL A 672 -1.09 -41.18 -11.99
CA VAL A 672 0.37 -41.30 -11.84
C VAL A 672 0.92 -39.88 -11.74
N TRP A 673 1.43 -39.53 -10.56
CA TRP A 673 2.11 -38.26 -10.33
C TRP A 673 3.52 -38.31 -10.91
N LEU A 674 3.93 -37.27 -11.62
CA LEU A 674 5.25 -37.17 -12.24
C LEU A 674 6.19 -36.26 -11.40
N PRO A 675 7.52 -36.34 -11.61
CA PRO A 675 8.48 -35.49 -10.91
C PRO A 675 8.17 -33.98 -11.04
N GLY A 676 8.35 -33.22 -9.96
CA GLY A 676 8.16 -31.75 -9.97
C GLY A 676 9.20 -30.98 -10.80
N SER A 677 10.33 -31.61 -11.12
CA SER A 677 11.41 -31.02 -11.91
C SER A 677 11.18 -31.00 -13.42
N ILE A 678 10.02 -31.47 -13.89
CA ILE A 678 9.65 -31.46 -15.32
C ILE A 678 9.28 -30.03 -15.76
N ALA A 679 10.01 -29.50 -16.75
CA ALA A 679 9.69 -28.25 -17.44
C ALA A 679 8.63 -28.47 -18.53
N GLU A 680 8.82 -29.51 -19.37
CA GLU A 680 7.95 -29.86 -20.48
C GLU A 680 7.77 -31.39 -20.53
N ALA A 681 6.58 -31.86 -20.91
CA ALA A 681 6.30 -33.26 -21.21
C ALA A 681 5.30 -33.38 -22.37
N ALA A 682 5.58 -34.28 -23.31
CA ALA A 682 4.72 -34.60 -24.45
C ALA A 682 4.70 -36.10 -24.70
N VAL A 683 3.55 -36.68 -25.08
CA VAL A 683 3.44 -38.11 -25.36
C VAL A 683 3.93 -38.36 -26.79
N THR A 684 4.56 -39.51 -27.01
CA THR A 684 5.12 -39.87 -28.32
C THR A 684 4.36 -41.06 -28.92
N SER A 685 4.47 -41.24 -30.23
CA SER A 685 3.97 -42.43 -30.92
C SER A 685 4.74 -43.72 -30.57
N ASN A 686 5.89 -43.61 -29.90
CA ASN A 686 6.70 -44.74 -29.48
C ASN A 686 6.02 -45.52 -28.36
N ARG A 687 6.00 -46.85 -28.47
CA ARG A 687 5.41 -47.75 -27.48
C ARG A 687 6.49 -48.42 -26.64
N CYS A 688 6.21 -48.62 -25.36
CA CYS A 688 7.06 -49.43 -24.49
C CYS A 688 6.94 -50.91 -24.85
N ASN A 689 8.07 -51.56 -25.15
CA ASN A 689 8.13 -53.00 -25.46
C ASN A 689 8.09 -53.90 -24.21
N SER A 690 8.26 -53.33 -23.00
CA SER A 690 8.39 -54.07 -21.74
C SER A 690 7.12 -54.08 -20.88
N CYS A 691 6.18 -53.15 -21.10
CA CYS A 691 5.01 -52.99 -20.25
C CYS A 691 3.77 -53.68 -20.81
N THR A 692 3.27 -54.69 -20.08
CA THR A 692 1.98 -55.33 -20.35
C THR A 692 0.98 -55.07 -19.20
N PRO A 693 -0.35 -55.10 -19.45
CA PRO A 693 -0.97 -54.97 -20.78
C PRO A 693 -0.60 -53.63 -21.43
N GLY A 694 -0.43 -53.65 -22.75
CA GLY A 694 -0.10 -52.46 -23.56
C GLY A 694 -1.24 -52.11 -24.54
N PRO A 695 -1.09 -51.03 -25.32
CA PRO A 695 0.09 -50.18 -25.41
C PRO A 695 0.25 -49.23 -24.20
N VAL A 696 1.50 -48.99 -23.82
CA VAL A 696 1.90 -47.83 -23.02
C VAL A 696 2.79 -46.97 -23.92
N TYR A 697 2.38 -45.74 -24.19
CA TYR A 697 3.14 -44.79 -24.98
C TYR A 697 4.21 -44.09 -24.14
N LEU A 698 5.38 -43.87 -24.72
CA LEU A 698 6.50 -43.21 -24.07
C LEU A 698 6.28 -41.69 -24.06
N ILE A 699 6.70 -41.02 -22.99
CA ILE A 699 6.58 -39.58 -22.82
C ILE A 699 7.99 -38.98 -22.96
N GLN A 700 8.13 -38.00 -23.84
CA GLN A 700 9.33 -37.18 -23.90
C GLN A 700 9.27 -36.15 -22.78
N PHE A 701 10.11 -36.34 -21.76
CA PHE A 701 10.30 -35.40 -20.66
C PHE A 701 11.46 -34.46 -20.98
N LYS A 702 11.33 -33.22 -20.50
CA LYS A 702 12.41 -32.24 -20.41
C LYS A 702 12.41 -31.68 -18.99
N PHE A 703 13.48 -31.95 -18.25
CA PHE A 703 13.67 -31.54 -16.86
C PHE A 703 14.41 -30.20 -16.76
N ARG A 704 14.12 -29.44 -15.70
CA ARG A 704 14.91 -28.28 -15.30
C ARG A 704 16.27 -28.75 -14.80
N GLN A 705 17.34 -28.42 -15.54
CA GLN A 705 18.69 -28.95 -15.30
C GLN A 705 19.24 -28.67 -13.89
N LEU A 706 18.80 -27.58 -13.25
CA LEU A 706 19.19 -27.21 -11.88
C LEU A 706 18.41 -27.98 -10.79
N GLU A 707 17.34 -28.70 -11.17
CA GLU A 707 16.44 -29.44 -10.28
C GLU A 707 16.58 -30.96 -10.44
N ILE A 708 17.54 -31.44 -11.25
CA ILE A 708 17.92 -32.85 -11.37
C ILE A 708 19.43 -33.01 -11.16
N PRO A 709 19.93 -34.16 -10.65
CA PRO A 709 21.35 -34.32 -10.41
C PRO A 709 22.17 -34.29 -11.72
N PRO A 710 23.43 -33.80 -11.72
CA PRO A 710 24.20 -33.52 -12.95
C PRO A 710 24.50 -34.72 -13.86
N ASN A 711 24.32 -35.94 -13.36
CA ASN A 711 24.53 -37.19 -14.10
C ASN A 711 23.27 -37.69 -14.84
N TYR A 712 22.12 -37.01 -14.70
CA TYR A 712 20.89 -37.32 -15.44
C TYR A 712 20.75 -36.42 -16.68
N ASN A 713 20.28 -37.00 -17.79
CA ASN A 713 20.01 -36.23 -19.00
C ASN A 713 18.72 -35.39 -18.80
N PRO A 714 18.75 -34.06 -19.03
CA PRO A 714 17.56 -33.24 -18.92
C PRO A 714 16.50 -33.63 -19.96
N ASN A 715 16.86 -34.26 -21.09
CA ASN A 715 15.90 -34.79 -22.05
C ASN A 715 15.83 -36.32 -21.93
N HIS A 716 14.70 -36.86 -21.47
CA HIS A 716 14.51 -38.29 -21.23
C HIS A 716 13.23 -38.80 -21.90
N LEU A 717 13.32 -39.84 -22.73
CA LEU A 717 12.15 -40.51 -23.30
C LEU A 717 11.75 -41.66 -22.39
N GLY A 718 10.75 -41.45 -21.54
CA GLY A 718 10.46 -42.33 -20.41
C GLY A 718 9.12 -43.06 -20.44
N CYS A 719 9.04 -44.14 -19.65
CA CYS A 719 7.84 -44.98 -19.54
C CYS A 719 7.20 -44.91 -18.15
N ILE A 720 5.96 -44.42 -18.06
CA ILE A 720 5.19 -44.41 -16.80
C ILE A 720 4.64 -45.79 -16.39
N GLY A 721 4.88 -46.84 -17.19
CA GLY A 721 4.39 -48.20 -16.94
C GLY A 721 5.19 -48.99 -15.90
N GLY A 722 6.17 -48.35 -15.23
CA GLY A 722 6.94 -48.92 -14.12
C GLY A 722 8.23 -49.65 -14.52
N CYS A 723 8.59 -49.71 -15.81
CA CYS A 723 9.82 -50.33 -16.30
C CYS A 723 11.01 -49.36 -16.47
N ASP A 724 10.82 -48.09 -16.13
CA ASP A 724 11.81 -47.03 -16.31
C ASP A 724 12.47 -46.67 -14.98
N ASP A 725 13.65 -47.23 -14.74
CA ASP A 725 14.42 -46.99 -13.52
C ASP A 725 14.90 -45.53 -13.39
N ILE A 726 15.15 -44.83 -14.50
CA ILE A 726 15.59 -43.43 -14.49
C ILE A 726 14.43 -42.52 -14.05
N LEU A 727 13.24 -42.71 -14.63
CA LEU A 727 12.06 -41.96 -14.25
C LEU A 727 11.66 -42.25 -12.79
N ARG A 728 11.81 -43.50 -12.32
CA ARG A 728 11.59 -43.86 -10.91
C ARG A 728 12.57 -43.12 -9.99
N GLN A 729 13.88 -43.20 -10.25
CA GLN A 729 14.91 -42.51 -9.47
C GLN A 729 14.69 -40.99 -9.44
N LEU A 730 14.38 -40.36 -10.58
CA LEU A 730 14.08 -38.92 -10.63
C LEU A 730 12.80 -38.56 -9.87
N THR A 731 11.80 -39.46 -9.81
CA THR A 731 10.58 -39.25 -9.00
C THR A 731 10.88 -39.34 -7.50
N GLU A 732 11.76 -40.24 -7.09
CA GLU A 732 12.22 -40.39 -5.70
C GLU A 732 13.09 -39.21 -5.25
N ILE A 733 13.99 -38.73 -6.12
CA ILE A 733 14.93 -37.64 -5.82
C ILE A 733 14.24 -36.26 -5.84
N CYS A 734 13.44 -35.97 -6.87
CA CYS A 734 12.84 -34.64 -7.07
C CYS A 734 11.46 -34.50 -6.39
N GLY A 735 10.89 -35.61 -5.92
CA GLY A 735 9.53 -35.68 -5.39
C GLY A 735 8.44 -35.50 -6.45
N THR A 736 7.22 -35.88 -6.08
CA THR A 736 6.01 -35.64 -6.88
C THR A 736 5.35 -34.32 -6.48
N GLY A 737 4.85 -33.59 -7.48
CA GLY A 737 4.39 -32.21 -7.35
C GLY A 737 3.09 -31.95 -6.57
N SER A 738 2.72 -32.74 -5.56
CA SER A 738 1.57 -32.45 -4.69
C SER A 738 1.62 -33.18 -3.34
N ARG A 739 1.75 -32.44 -2.23
CA ARG A 739 1.54 -32.95 -0.86
C ARG A 739 0.22 -32.41 -0.29
N ILE A 740 -0.90 -33.10 -0.56
CA ILE A 740 -2.15 -32.84 0.16
C ILE A 740 -2.17 -33.72 1.42
N SER A 741 -1.86 -33.12 2.58
CA SER A 741 -2.06 -33.74 3.89
C SER A 741 -3.54 -33.64 4.27
N ALA A 742 -4.24 -34.78 4.38
CA ALA A 742 -5.63 -34.80 4.79
C ALA A 742 -5.77 -34.43 6.29
N ARG A 743 -6.62 -33.44 6.60
CA ARG A 743 -6.96 -33.03 7.98
C ARG A 743 -8.45 -33.20 8.28
N GLY A 744 -8.74 -33.64 9.51
CA GLY A 744 -10.08 -33.75 10.11
C GLY A 744 -10.52 -35.22 10.27
N ARG A 745 -11.05 -35.69 11.39
CA ARG A 745 -11.44 -35.13 12.72
C ARG A 745 -11.02 -36.20 13.78
N GLY A 746 -11.04 -36.06 15.11
CA GLY A 746 -11.58 -35.11 16.07
C GLY A 746 -11.86 -35.87 17.39
N THR A 747 -11.51 -35.28 18.54
CA THR A 747 -11.97 -35.56 19.94
C THR A 747 -12.25 -36.99 20.47
N SER A 748 -11.67 -37.26 21.65
CA SER A 748 -12.20 -38.03 22.81
C SER A 748 -11.73 -39.48 23.11
N SER A 749 -11.23 -39.64 24.35
CA SER A 749 -11.28 -40.79 25.28
C SER A 749 -10.96 -42.23 24.83
N SER A 750 -9.77 -42.70 25.28
CA SER A 750 -9.52 -43.97 26.00
C SER A 750 -10.39 -45.21 25.73
N SER A 751 -9.82 -46.24 25.10
CA SER A 751 -9.88 -47.63 25.59
C SER A 751 -8.78 -48.52 24.98
N VAL A 752 -8.46 -49.63 25.66
CA VAL A 752 -7.36 -50.56 25.35
C VAL A 752 -7.81 -51.65 24.38
N GLN A 753 -6.98 -52.02 23.39
CA GLN A 753 -6.77 -53.43 23.01
C GLN A 753 -5.50 -53.68 22.17
N ARG A 754 -4.94 -54.90 22.29
CA ARG A 754 -3.69 -55.39 21.66
C ARG A 754 -3.97 -56.02 20.29
N GLY A 755 -2.97 -56.07 19.39
CA GLY A 755 -3.00 -57.04 18.27
C GLY A 755 -1.94 -56.88 17.16
N ASN A 756 -0.85 -57.66 17.26
CA ASN A 756 0.08 -58.13 16.21
C ASN A 756 0.89 -57.15 15.32
N THR A 757 2.20 -57.30 15.47
CA THR A 757 3.28 -56.89 14.55
C THR A 757 3.49 -57.87 13.38
N ALA A 758 3.97 -57.34 12.25
CA ALA A 758 4.82 -58.08 11.30
C ALA A 758 6.11 -57.27 11.08
N GLN A 759 7.28 -57.93 11.14
CA GLN A 759 8.60 -57.28 11.07
C GLN A 759 9.13 -57.22 9.63
N SER A 760 9.93 -56.20 9.30
CA SER A 760 10.60 -56.05 8.00
C SER A 760 12.12 -55.85 8.17
N VAL A 761 12.88 -56.35 7.20
CA VAL A 761 14.35 -56.42 7.21
C VAL A 761 14.99 -55.15 6.60
N CYS A 762 16.16 -54.72 7.09
CA CYS A 762 16.96 -53.65 6.48
C CYS A 762 17.37 -54.00 5.04
N VAL A 763 17.05 -53.13 4.07
CA VAL A 763 17.19 -53.43 2.63
C VAL A 763 18.65 -53.40 2.16
N PHE A 764 19.52 -52.64 2.82
CA PHE A 764 20.91 -52.46 2.38
C PHE A 764 21.88 -53.54 2.89
N CYS A 765 21.61 -54.14 4.05
CA CYS A 765 22.51 -55.14 4.67
C CYS A 765 21.81 -56.44 5.12
N GLN A 766 20.50 -56.55 4.95
CA GLN A 766 19.68 -57.73 5.26
C GLN A 766 19.66 -58.18 6.74
N GLN A 767 19.94 -57.28 7.68
CA GLN A 767 19.84 -57.53 9.12
C GLN A 767 18.52 -57.01 9.72
N LEU A 768 18.13 -57.56 10.88
CA LEU A 768 16.82 -57.35 11.51
C LEU A 768 16.79 -56.26 12.60
N ASP A 769 17.96 -55.76 13.03
CA ASP A 769 18.08 -54.94 14.24
C ASP A 769 18.12 -53.42 14.01
N HIS A 770 17.99 -52.93 12.77
CA HIS A 770 17.94 -51.48 12.46
C HIS A 770 17.13 -51.17 11.19
N SER A 771 16.81 -49.88 11.00
CA SER A 771 16.09 -49.40 9.81
C SER A 771 17.04 -49.14 8.64
N SER A 772 16.54 -49.20 7.40
CA SER A 772 17.34 -48.91 6.19
C SER A 772 17.96 -47.50 6.16
N ASN A 773 17.52 -46.56 7.00
CA ASN A 773 18.02 -45.19 7.03
C ASN A 773 19.33 -45.04 7.84
N ASP A 774 19.71 -46.04 8.64
CA ASP A 774 20.85 -45.99 9.55
C ASP A 774 22.06 -46.83 9.05
N CYS A 775 22.10 -47.18 7.76
CA CYS A 775 23.05 -48.13 7.21
C CYS A 775 24.45 -47.48 6.95
N PRO A 776 25.57 -47.93 7.56
CA PRO A 776 26.83 -47.17 7.59
C PRO A 776 27.68 -47.11 6.30
N SER A 777 27.18 -47.54 5.14
CA SER A 777 28.01 -47.95 4.00
C SER A 777 27.76 -47.20 2.69
N GLN A 778 28.09 -45.89 2.62
CA GLN A 778 28.34 -45.18 1.35
C GLN A 778 29.37 -44.03 1.49
N VAL A 779 30.54 -44.16 0.85
CA VAL A 779 31.50 -43.05 0.53
C VAL A 779 32.29 -43.41 -0.76
N VAL A 780 32.80 -42.37 -1.47
CA VAL A 780 33.90 -42.33 -2.49
C VAL A 780 33.46 -42.28 -3.98
N GLY A 781 34.03 -41.36 -4.82
CA GLY A 781 34.01 -41.59 -6.29
C GLY A 781 34.36 -40.57 -7.41
N SER A 782 34.99 -39.42 -7.19
CA SER A 782 35.57 -38.42 -8.17
C SER A 782 35.67 -38.62 -9.73
N ARG A 783 35.52 -37.50 -10.49
CA ARG A 783 36.33 -36.97 -11.67
C ARG A 783 35.90 -37.04 -13.18
N SER A 784 35.94 -35.84 -13.82
CA SER A 784 36.52 -35.47 -15.15
C SER A 784 35.75 -35.46 -16.52
N ALA A 785 35.21 -34.28 -16.87
CA ALA A 785 35.41 -33.42 -18.07
C ALA A 785 35.53 -33.95 -19.55
N ARG A 786 34.76 -33.34 -20.49
CA ARG A 786 35.27 -32.53 -21.65
C ARG A 786 34.19 -31.78 -22.48
N HIS A 787 34.63 -30.72 -23.20
CA HIS A 787 33.84 -29.70 -23.94
C HIS A 787 33.42 -30.04 -25.39
N ARG A 788 32.42 -29.30 -25.90
CA ARG A 788 32.39 -28.73 -27.28
C ARG A 788 31.59 -27.41 -27.33
N GLN A 789 31.81 -26.57 -28.35
CA GLN A 789 31.38 -25.16 -28.42
C GLN A 789 30.48 -24.80 -29.62
N THR A 790 29.61 -23.81 -29.40
CA THR A 790 29.10 -22.75 -30.31
C THR A 790 28.70 -21.53 -29.44
N GLY A 791 28.53 -20.29 -29.92
CA GLY A 791 28.77 -19.78 -31.28
C GLY A 791 28.61 -18.26 -31.51
N GLU A 792 28.08 -17.47 -30.56
CA GLU A 792 27.76 -16.03 -30.75
C GLU A 792 28.85 -15.08 -30.21
N SER A 793 28.87 -13.84 -30.73
CA SER A 793 29.89 -12.82 -30.48
C SER A 793 29.96 -12.41 -29.01
N SER A 794 30.86 -13.05 -28.28
CA SER A 794 31.02 -12.92 -26.84
C SER A 794 32.20 -12.02 -26.52
N PHE A 795 31.98 -11.02 -25.66
CA PHE A 795 33.09 -10.26 -25.09
C PHE A 795 33.85 -11.19 -24.14
N SER A 796 35.04 -11.63 -24.54
CA SER A 796 35.81 -12.64 -23.81
C SER A 796 36.57 -12.00 -22.65
N CYS A 797 36.43 -12.57 -21.46
CA CYS A 797 37.13 -12.14 -20.25
C CYS A 797 38.65 -12.10 -20.46
N SER A 798 39.29 -10.95 -20.27
CA SER A 798 40.75 -10.82 -20.43
C SER A 798 41.56 -11.64 -19.42
N ASN A 799 40.96 -12.03 -18.29
CA ASN A 799 41.64 -12.75 -17.21
C ASN A 799 41.57 -14.28 -17.37
N CYS A 800 40.53 -14.83 -18.02
CA CYS A 800 40.35 -16.29 -18.12
C CYS A 800 39.75 -16.79 -19.45
N GLY A 801 39.54 -15.92 -20.44
CA GLY A 801 39.06 -16.28 -21.78
C GLY A 801 37.60 -16.73 -21.88
N THR A 802 36.87 -16.80 -20.76
CA THR A 802 35.45 -17.20 -20.72
C THR A 802 34.54 -16.06 -21.23
N PRO A 803 33.44 -16.36 -21.95
CA PRO A 803 32.45 -15.35 -22.31
C PRO A 803 31.94 -14.53 -21.12
N CYS A 804 31.89 -13.21 -21.28
CA CYS A 804 31.24 -12.29 -20.34
C CYS A 804 29.77 -12.07 -20.73
N VAL A 805 28.93 -11.83 -19.72
CA VAL A 805 27.54 -11.43 -19.90
C VAL A 805 27.41 -9.93 -19.69
N LEU A 806 26.69 -9.26 -20.61
CA LEU A 806 26.27 -7.88 -20.46
C LEU A 806 25.09 -7.79 -19.47
N ARG A 807 25.20 -6.92 -18.46
CA ARG A 807 24.17 -6.68 -17.43
C ARG A 807 23.96 -5.19 -17.20
N THR A 808 22.80 -4.81 -16.69
CA THR A 808 22.46 -3.42 -16.33
C THR A 808 22.56 -3.24 -14.82
N ALA A 809 23.23 -2.18 -14.36
CA ALA A 809 23.34 -1.83 -12.95
C ALA A 809 22.03 -1.19 -12.43
N ASN A 810 21.63 -1.55 -11.21
CA ASN A 810 20.46 -0.99 -10.53
C ASN A 810 20.81 -0.25 -9.22
N THR A 811 22.10 -0.04 -8.94
CA THR A 811 22.56 0.73 -7.77
C THR A 811 22.26 2.21 -7.95
N THR A 812 21.98 2.92 -6.85
CA THR A 812 21.55 4.33 -6.83
C THR A 812 22.41 5.27 -7.68
N ASN A 813 23.72 5.09 -7.69
CA ASN A 813 24.66 5.94 -8.43
C ASN A 813 24.92 5.52 -9.89
N ASN A 814 24.45 4.35 -10.34
CA ASN A 814 24.74 3.83 -11.69
C ASN A 814 23.50 3.22 -12.39
N ARG A 815 22.30 3.52 -11.89
CA ARG A 815 21.04 2.92 -12.36
C ARG A 815 20.85 3.10 -13.86
N GLY A 816 20.80 2.00 -14.61
CA GLY A 816 20.66 1.98 -16.07
C GLY A 816 21.96 1.85 -16.86
N ARG A 817 23.15 1.98 -16.26
CA ARG A 817 24.44 1.75 -16.95
C ARG A 817 24.70 0.26 -17.16
N LYS A 818 25.33 -0.11 -18.27
CA LYS A 818 25.61 -1.51 -18.63
C LYS A 818 27.08 -1.89 -18.42
N PHE A 819 27.32 -3.14 -18.05
CA PHE A 819 28.66 -3.70 -17.79
C PHE A 819 28.77 -5.18 -18.18
N TYR A 820 29.98 -5.60 -18.52
CA TYR A 820 30.34 -7.00 -18.73
C TYR A 820 30.85 -7.62 -17.42
N LYS A 821 30.36 -8.81 -17.08
CA LYS A 821 30.89 -9.65 -15.98
C LYS A 821 31.20 -11.06 -16.48
N CYS A 822 32.33 -11.62 -16.04
CA CYS A 822 32.71 -13.01 -16.34
C CYS A 822 31.73 -14.03 -15.73
N GLN A 823 31.45 -15.11 -16.45
CA GLN A 823 30.58 -16.21 -15.97
C GLN A 823 31.27 -17.19 -15.02
N SER A 824 32.60 -17.29 -15.02
CA SER A 824 33.32 -18.20 -14.13
C SER A 824 33.25 -17.70 -12.68
N GLN A 825 32.79 -18.56 -11.76
CA GLN A 825 32.64 -18.25 -10.33
C GLN A 825 33.98 -17.98 -9.63
N GLU A 826 35.10 -18.41 -10.21
CA GLU A 826 36.46 -18.17 -9.68
C GLU A 826 37.12 -16.90 -10.29
N CYS A 827 36.41 -16.12 -11.12
CA CYS A 827 36.99 -14.98 -11.84
C CYS A 827 36.20 -13.67 -11.65
N ASN A 828 36.80 -12.72 -10.92
CA ASN A 828 36.20 -11.42 -10.59
C ASN A 828 36.32 -10.35 -11.70
N PHE A 829 36.39 -10.74 -12.97
CA PHE A 829 36.52 -9.77 -14.07
C PHE A 829 35.22 -8.99 -14.32
N PHE A 830 35.38 -7.67 -14.44
CA PHE A 830 34.33 -6.67 -14.61
C PHE A 830 34.84 -5.52 -15.49
N ALA A 831 34.01 -5.03 -16.43
CA ALA A 831 34.27 -3.81 -17.21
C ALA A 831 32.94 -3.12 -17.58
N TRP A 832 32.88 -1.80 -17.58
CA TRP A 832 31.68 -1.07 -18.06
C TRP A 832 31.63 -1.08 -19.60
N GLU A 833 30.44 -1.19 -20.19
CA GLU A 833 30.26 -1.26 -21.67
C GLU A 833 30.92 -0.05 -22.35
N ASP A 834 30.67 1.15 -21.82
CA ASP A 834 31.25 2.43 -22.27
C ASP A 834 32.79 2.52 -22.18
N SER A 835 33.44 1.68 -21.36
CA SER A 835 34.90 1.60 -21.24
C SER A 835 35.55 0.61 -22.21
N VAL A 836 34.77 -0.20 -22.93
CA VAL A 836 35.27 -1.20 -23.89
C VAL A 836 35.47 -0.61 -25.29
N ASP A 837 34.61 0.32 -25.71
CA ASP A 837 34.62 0.90 -27.07
C ASP A 837 35.87 1.74 -27.39
N SER A 838 36.69 2.08 -26.38
CA SER A 838 37.92 2.86 -26.55
C SER A 838 39.12 2.08 -27.12
N VAL A 839 38.98 0.78 -27.43
CA VAL A 839 40.10 -0.12 -27.78
C VAL A 839 40.07 -0.63 -29.23
N ASN A 840 38.94 -0.54 -29.95
CA ASN A 840 38.80 -1.11 -31.30
C ASN A 840 39.11 -0.12 -32.44
N GLY A 841 40.29 0.51 -32.41
CA GLY A 841 40.69 1.52 -33.40
C GLY A 841 42.18 1.58 -33.75
N GLY A 842 42.65 0.68 -34.62
CA GLY A 842 43.86 0.90 -35.44
C GLY A 842 45.17 0.23 -34.99
N ASN A 843 45.72 -0.62 -35.86
CA ASN A 843 47.03 -1.26 -35.69
C ASN A 843 48.21 -0.27 -35.73
N SER A 844 49.17 -0.42 -34.80
CA SER A 844 50.60 -0.14 -35.02
C SER A 844 51.44 -0.97 -34.05
N ALA A 845 52.58 -1.49 -34.52
CA ALA A 845 53.24 -2.63 -33.90
C ALA A 845 54.22 -2.27 -32.75
N ALA A 846 54.22 -3.13 -31.73
CA ALA A 846 55.34 -3.56 -30.89
C ALA A 846 56.44 -2.55 -30.48
N GLN A 847 56.65 -2.40 -29.16
CA GLN A 847 57.77 -3.12 -28.51
C GLN A 847 57.72 -3.20 -26.98
N SER A 848 58.35 -4.29 -26.53
CA SER A 848 58.67 -4.78 -25.19
C SER A 848 58.97 -3.79 -24.04
N ASN A 849 58.25 -3.99 -22.93
CA ASN A 849 58.70 -4.73 -21.73
C ASN A 849 59.86 -4.18 -20.83
N ILE A 850 59.67 -4.34 -19.51
CA ILE A 850 60.65 -4.28 -18.38
C ILE A 850 61.34 -2.93 -18.06
N ARG A 851 61.03 -2.30 -16.90
CA ARG A 851 61.89 -2.33 -15.68
C ARG A 851 61.45 -1.40 -14.54
N SER A 852 61.67 -1.94 -13.35
CA SER A 852 61.79 -1.31 -12.03
C SER A 852 62.64 -0.03 -11.95
N SER A 853 62.15 0.97 -11.22
CA SER A 853 62.90 1.84 -10.30
C SER A 853 61.88 2.60 -9.43
N ALA A 854 61.92 2.51 -8.11
CA ALA A 854 62.94 2.99 -7.16
C ALA A 854 62.75 4.48 -6.79
N SER A 855 62.84 4.70 -5.48
CA SER A 855 62.89 6.00 -4.81
C SER A 855 63.97 6.92 -5.36
N ALA A 856 63.70 8.22 -5.32
CA ALA A 856 64.70 9.26 -5.44
C ALA A 856 64.75 10.06 -4.13
N ALA A 857 65.93 10.12 -3.51
CA ALA A 857 66.20 10.94 -2.33
C ALA A 857 67.50 11.71 -2.53
N SER A 858 67.55 12.97 -2.10
CA SER A 858 68.73 13.76 -1.68
C SER A 858 68.29 15.23 -1.49
N ASN A 859 68.87 16.04 -0.58
CA ASN A 859 70.12 15.85 0.16
C ASN A 859 70.17 16.67 1.48
N THR A 860 71.05 16.28 2.41
CA THR A 860 71.74 17.11 3.45
C THR A 860 70.91 17.84 4.54
N ASN A 861 71.31 17.95 5.83
CA ASN A 861 72.43 17.40 6.63
C ASN A 861 72.06 17.42 8.16
N PRO A 862 72.92 17.09 9.17
CA PRO A 862 72.47 16.26 10.31
C PRO A 862 72.54 16.92 11.71
N GLY A 863 71.86 16.29 12.69
CA GLY A 863 71.92 16.65 14.12
C GLY A 863 71.87 15.43 15.05
N ARG A 864 72.93 15.23 15.83
CA ARG A 864 73.09 14.15 16.83
C ARG A 864 72.05 14.25 17.97
N ASN A 865 71.59 13.10 18.51
CA ASN A 865 71.93 12.76 19.91
C ASN A 865 71.75 11.26 20.24
N THR A 866 72.29 10.83 21.39
CA THR A 866 72.51 9.41 21.75
C THR A 866 71.76 8.93 23.00
N GLY A 867 71.17 7.73 22.94
CA GLY A 867 71.53 6.63 23.86
C GLY A 867 70.64 6.30 25.09
N ARG A 868 70.62 4.98 25.40
CA ARG A 868 70.19 4.29 26.64
C ARG A 868 68.66 4.29 26.92
N GLY A 869 68.04 3.23 27.45
CA GLY A 869 68.49 1.86 27.77
C GLY A 869 67.95 1.33 29.11
N ARG A 870 67.45 0.08 29.14
CA ARG A 870 66.81 -0.66 30.27
C ARG A 870 65.37 -0.18 30.61
N GLY A 871 64.40 -1.02 31.01
CA GLY A 871 64.34 -2.50 31.11
C GLY A 871 63.53 -2.98 32.34
N TRP A 872 62.83 -4.12 32.23
CA TRP A 872 62.05 -4.85 33.27
C TRP A 872 60.74 -4.13 33.74
N GLY A 873 59.60 -4.80 33.98
CA GLY A 873 59.19 -6.19 33.72
C GLY A 873 57.82 -6.55 34.33
N GLN A 874 57.17 -7.61 33.81
CA GLN A 874 56.05 -8.43 34.36
C GLN A 874 54.72 -7.79 34.84
N GLY A 875 53.59 -8.48 34.53
CA GLY A 875 52.53 -8.67 35.54
C GLY A 875 51.04 -8.61 35.12
N GLN A 876 50.54 -9.62 34.38
CA GLN A 876 49.16 -10.18 34.39
C GLN A 876 47.89 -9.27 34.39
N GLY A 877 46.90 -9.62 33.56
CA GLY A 877 45.53 -9.09 33.73
C GLY A 877 44.53 -9.15 32.57
N GLN A 878 44.76 -9.91 31.49
CA GLN A 878 43.78 -9.98 30.39
C GLN A 878 42.55 -10.83 30.79
N GLY A 879 41.44 -10.16 31.08
CA GLY A 879 40.11 -10.78 31.08
C GLY A 879 39.72 -11.15 29.66
N GLN A 880 39.31 -12.40 29.44
CA GLN A 880 38.87 -12.87 28.13
C GLN A 880 37.54 -12.18 27.74
N ILE A 881 37.55 -11.51 26.58
CA ILE A 881 36.33 -11.00 25.94
C ILE A 881 35.53 -12.20 25.44
N ALA A 882 34.35 -12.42 26.00
CA ALA A 882 33.45 -13.50 25.61
C ALA A 882 32.72 -13.16 24.30
N ALA A 883 33.39 -13.38 23.16
CA ALA A 883 32.75 -13.30 21.86
C ALA A 883 31.75 -14.45 21.69
N THR A 884 30.45 -14.12 21.63
CA THR A 884 29.37 -15.10 21.46
C THR A 884 28.65 -14.85 20.15
N PHE A 885 28.55 -15.85 19.28
CA PHE A 885 27.84 -15.76 17.99
C PHE A 885 26.51 -16.52 18.06
N VAL A 886 25.47 -15.95 17.45
CA VAL A 886 24.18 -16.62 17.21
C VAL A 886 23.76 -16.34 15.77
N SER A 887 23.58 -17.38 14.95
CA SER A 887 22.97 -17.21 13.62
C SER A 887 21.45 -17.16 13.74
N ALA A 888 20.79 -16.38 12.89
CA ALA A 888 19.33 -16.26 12.90
C ALA A 888 18.60 -17.54 12.41
N THR A 889 19.33 -18.50 11.84
CA THR A 889 18.81 -19.74 11.26
C THR A 889 19.22 -21.02 12.01
N GLY A 890 20.22 -20.95 12.90
CA GLY A 890 20.65 -22.08 13.72
C GLY A 890 21.51 -23.16 13.04
N GLU A 891 21.82 -23.03 11.74
CA GLU A 891 22.65 -24.01 11.02
C GLU A 891 24.16 -23.66 11.05
N PRO A 892 25.05 -24.67 11.09
CA PRO A 892 26.51 -24.48 11.08
C PRO A 892 27.06 -24.25 9.66
N ILE A 893 27.91 -23.24 9.51
CA ILE A 893 28.57 -22.89 8.24
C ILE A 893 29.79 -23.80 8.03
N SER A 894 29.74 -24.71 7.05
CA SER A 894 30.72 -25.80 6.88
C SER A 894 32.00 -25.47 6.09
N ASP A 895 32.07 -24.33 5.39
CA ASP A 895 33.18 -23.99 4.48
C ASP A 895 33.93 -22.71 4.88
N ARG A 896 34.64 -22.76 6.01
CA ARG A 896 35.61 -21.72 6.40
C ARG A 896 36.90 -22.35 6.92
N ARG A 897 38.03 -21.68 6.71
CA ARG A 897 39.36 -22.03 7.21
C ARG A 897 40.00 -20.81 7.84
N CYS A 898 40.67 -20.99 8.98
CA CYS A 898 41.43 -19.95 9.65
C CYS A 898 42.47 -19.32 8.71
N PHE A 899 42.43 -17.99 8.51
CA PHE A 899 43.38 -17.31 7.62
C PHE A 899 44.84 -17.34 8.10
N VAL A 900 45.10 -17.71 9.36
CA VAL A 900 46.47 -17.83 9.92
C VAL A 900 47.06 -19.23 9.75
N CYS A 901 46.27 -20.30 9.80
CA CYS A 901 46.77 -21.68 9.79
C CYS A 901 46.05 -22.67 8.85
N GLY A 902 44.97 -22.25 8.19
CA GLY A 902 44.19 -23.08 7.27
C GLY A 902 43.24 -24.10 7.93
N ASP A 903 43.11 -24.09 9.26
CA ASP A 903 42.27 -25.00 10.04
C ASP A 903 40.80 -24.54 10.07
N PRO A 904 39.81 -25.38 9.71
CA PRO A 904 38.39 -25.02 9.72
C PRO A 904 37.74 -24.95 11.11
N SER A 905 38.42 -25.39 12.18
CA SER A 905 37.83 -25.47 13.53
C SER A 905 37.74 -24.13 14.28
N HIS A 906 38.42 -23.07 13.81
CA HIS A 906 38.55 -21.80 14.53
C HIS A 906 38.86 -20.62 13.60
N PHE A 907 38.68 -19.39 14.11
CA PHE A 907 39.02 -18.15 13.38
C PHE A 907 40.41 -17.61 13.74
N ALA A 908 40.94 -16.72 12.90
CA ALA A 908 42.29 -16.15 13.04
C ALA A 908 42.56 -15.53 14.43
N ASN A 909 41.56 -14.88 15.03
CA ASN A 909 41.62 -14.22 16.33
C ASN A 909 41.76 -15.17 17.53
N VAL A 910 41.43 -16.45 17.38
CA VAL A 910 41.62 -17.52 18.39
C VAL A 910 42.60 -18.60 17.90
N CYS A 911 43.37 -18.31 16.86
CA CYS A 911 44.33 -19.24 16.30
C CYS A 911 45.53 -19.44 17.24
N PRO A 912 45.87 -20.68 17.64
CA PRO A 912 47.04 -20.94 18.49
C PRO A 912 48.38 -20.60 17.82
N ASN A 913 48.39 -20.39 16.49
CA ASN A 913 49.56 -19.93 15.75
C ASN A 913 49.66 -18.38 15.65
N ARG A 914 48.74 -17.62 16.26
CA ARG A 914 48.75 -16.15 16.26
C ARG A 914 49.76 -15.61 17.30
N GLY A 915 51.05 -15.78 17.05
CA GLY A 915 52.12 -15.31 17.96
C GLY A 915 53.51 -15.91 17.76
N ALA A 916 53.87 -16.30 16.54
CA ALA A 916 55.21 -16.80 16.17
C ALA A 916 55.85 -15.91 15.08
#